data_AF-A0A8B7YQR3-F1
#
_entry.id   AF-A0A8B7YQR3-F1
#
_cell.length_a   1.000
_cell.length_b   1.000
_cell.length_c   1.000
_cell.angle_alpha   90.00
_cell.angle_beta   90.00
_cell.angle_gamma   90.00
#
_symmetry.space_group_name_H-M   'P 1'
#
loop_
_entity.id
_entity.type
_entity.pdbx_description
1 polymer ?
#
loop_
_entity_poly.entity_id
_entity_poly.type
_entity_poly.pdbx_seq_one_letter_code
_entity_poly.pdbx_strand_id
1 'polypeptide(L)'
;MPNKKAEDFVKIVLLGDSQAGKSSLCLSYDHGYFPRWYIPRNFDMWLFEIVIAGETFTHGLYDTSREGDDYFHLRPRSYPHTDVFLMCFSVECRSSFERIESRWLPEIRHHMPTTPIILVATKIDLRGNSQHNCITFDEGLKLAQKHNLTYTETSAVLHIIENTYEFPLCGAAPCSWSFFLSYEEVDVFHLYFSVQSRTSLANVETRWVPEIRHAMPDIPILLVATNIDPPWSPHRKRVVTYEEGLKMAQKLNLEYTEMTGQLKVNVKECLQKAVYIGYEAKQAKRRKKGFFGFRGRKPKPRPPPEPEVPPVDEAPRIEIQTSTIADDFGKALEQAAFSDVIFIIEGKSILAHKVVLCSASNFFCCVFGLDPPDQDTASHPSVMNFTWEDINQGKITGLAGIRDEVTPDGSLLEKAKTRVMISADISYQTFQHVLKFLYTGLPSITDGTSTEDLVALQKASNTFSLPMLDSIVKNLQNDGKFLNPSIGTYLNDQTGQRAKWLFLNKQTLSDIQFKVEDTTVYAHKVMLTSRCGFMNGMFSGDFTESSQEEIRIEDVSLECFLALLEYLYTDHAPIEEGDAVGILVAADRYGQDRLRNLCEMYITKGVDVTDKHVDVIGLLHTAQIYNASQLAQWCLDLISRNFVAFRKRAEFKKLEGENLKYVTENRWPPVSYLDELEKYKAQCGEKVNRV
;
A
#
# COMPACT_ATOMS: atom_id res chain seq x y z
N MET A 1 14.51 -25.90 14.97
CA MET A 1 13.08 -26.24 15.14
C MET A 1 12.97 -27.74 15.00
N PRO A 2 12.31 -28.45 15.94
CA PRO A 2 12.21 -29.90 15.87
C PRO A 2 11.50 -30.25 14.57
N ASN A 3 12.18 -30.96 13.68
CA ASN A 3 11.70 -31.71 12.50
C ASN A 3 10.16 -31.68 12.27
N LYS A 4 9.60 -30.50 11.92
CA LYS A 4 8.23 -30.41 11.38
C LYS A 4 8.37 -31.00 9.99
N LYS A 5 7.90 -32.23 9.82
CA LYS A 5 7.94 -32.94 8.54
C LYS A 5 7.48 -31.99 7.43
N ALA A 6 8.10 -32.06 6.25
CA ALA A 6 7.60 -31.46 5.01
C ALA A 6 6.15 -31.91 4.62
N GLU A 7 5.50 -32.69 5.49
CA GLU A 7 4.20 -33.31 5.35
C GLU A 7 3.05 -32.31 5.65
N ASP A 8 3.25 -31.26 6.46
CA ASP A 8 2.19 -30.34 6.93
C ASP A 8 2.20 -28.96 6.23
N PHE A 9 3.00 -28.82 5.17
CA PHE A 9 3.06 -27.62 4.33
C PHE A 9 1.98 -27.64 3.24
N VAL A 10 1.20 -26.57 3.10
CA VAL A 10 0.22 -26.37 2.01
C VAL A 10 0.66 -25.25 1.08
N LYS A 11 0.87 -25.57 -0.20
CA LYS A 11 1.24 -24.59 -1.24
C LYS A 11 0.00 -24.02 -1.94
N ILE A 12 -0.21 -22.71 -1.83
CA ILE A 12 -1.32 -21.96 -2.42
C ILE A 12 -0.79 -21.01 -3.49
N VAL A 13 -1.21 -21.18 -4.75
CA VAL A 13 -0.79 -20.29 -5.85
C VAL A 13 -1.94 -19.38 -6.28
N LEU A 14 -1.69 -18.07 -6.36
CA LEU A 14 -2.67 -17.07 -6.79
C LEU A 14 -2.48 -16.72 -8.27
N LEU A 15 -3.59 -16.71 -9.03
CA LEU A 15 -3.64 -16.48 -10.48
C LEU A 15 -4.80 -15.57 -10.87
N GLY A 16 -4.67 -14.84 -11.98
CA GLY A 16 -5.66 -13.87 -12.45
C GLY A 16 -5.01 -12.60 -13.02
N ASP A 17 -5.82 -11.73 -13.62
CA ASP A 17 -5.35 -10.53 -14.31
C ASP A 17 -4.52 -9.56 -13.44
N SER A 18 -3.73 -8.70 -14.10
CA SER A 18 -2.78 -7.77 -13.47
C SER A 18 -3.39 -6.77 -12.47
N GLN A 19 -4.73 -6.68 -12.38
CA GLN A 19 -5.45 -5.80 -11.46
C GLN A 19 -6.52 -6.53 -10.64
N ALA A 20 -6.51 -7.85 -10.65
CA ALA A 20 -7.44 -8.70 -9.91
C ALA A 20 -7.23 -8.69 -8.37
N GLY A 21 -6.35 -7.84 -7.83
CA GLY A 21 -6.18 -7.70 -6.37
C GLY A 21 -5.51 -8.89 -5.67
N LYS A 22 -4.75 -9.73 -6.38
CA LYS A 22 -4.06 -10.92 -5.84
C LYS A 22 -3.03 -10.54 -4.78
N SER A 23 -2.15 -9.62 -5.12
CA SER A 23 -1.09 -9.16 -4.21
C SER A 23 -1.67 -8.41 -3.02
N SER A 24 -2.69 -7.57 -3.26
CA SER A 24 -3.47 -6.90 -2.21
C SER A 24 -4.08 -7.87 -1.21
N LEU A 25 -4.54 -9.04 -1.67
CA LEU A 25 -5.07 -10.10 -0.81
C LEU A 25 -3.98 -10.69 0.09
N CYS A 26 -2.79 -10.98 -0.46
CA CYS A 26 -1.67 -11.52 0.30
C CYS A 26 -1.16 -10.53 1.37
N LEU A 27 -1.02 -9.25 1.01
CA LEU A 27 -0.54 -8.21 1.94
C LEU A 27 -1.51 -7.94 3.06
N SER A 28 -2.81 -7.90 2.74
CA SER A 28 -3.84 -7.71 3.76
C SER A 28 -3.83 -8.86 4.76
N TYR A 29 -3.51 -10.08 4.32
CA TYR A 29 -3.36 -11.23 5.21
C TYR A 29 -2.08 -11.15 6.06
N ASP A 30 -0.98 -10.69 5.48
CA ASP A 30 0.32 -10.55 6.16
C ASP A 30 0.30 -9.46 7.24
N HIS A 31 -0.22 -8.28 6.91
CA HIS A 31 -0.14 -7.12 7.78
C HIS A 31 -1.37 -6.92 8.67
N GLY A 32 -2.47 -7.65 8.42
CA GLY A 32 -3.74 -7.45 9.13
C GLY A 32 -4.49 -6.16 8.75
N TYR A 33 -3.96 -5.39 7.79
CA TYR A 33 -4.61 -4.21 7.19
C TYR A 33 -4.16 -4.05 5.73
N PHE A 34 -4.87 -3.25 4.95
CA PHE A 34 -4.50 -2.94 3.57
C PHE A 34 -3.45 -1.81 3.50
N PRO A 35 -2.17 -2.08 3.13
CA PRO A 35 -1.17 -1.03 2.98
C PRO A 35 -1.42 -0.21 1.71
N ARG A 36 -1.30 1.13 1.83
CA ARG A 36 -1.52 2.08 0.72
C ARG A 36 -0.46 2.04 -0.38
N TRP A 37 0.68 1.42 -0.08
CA TRP A 37 1.82 1.33 -0.97
C TRP A 37 2.26 -0.13 -1.03
N TYR A 38 2.22 -0.70 -2.23
CA TYR A 38 2.75 -2.02 -2.51
C TYR A 38 3.37 -2.02 -3.90
N ILE A 39 4.61 -2.50 -3.98
CA ILE A 39 5.37 -2.61 -5.22
C ILE A 39 5.36 -4.10 -5.59
N PRO A 40 4.62 -4.53 -6.62
CA PRO A 40 4.50 -5.93 -7.01
C PRO A 40 5.85 -6.52 -7.44
N ARG A 41 6.24 -7.69 -6.91
CA ARG A 41 7.38 -8.46 -7.44
C ARG A 41 6.91 -9.46 -8.51
N ASN A 42 7.83 -9.91 -9.38
CA ASN A 42 7.56 -10.94 -10.40
C ASN A 42 7.02 -12.24 -9.78
N PHE A 43 7.41 -12.52 -8.54
CA PHE A 43 6.95 -13.62 -7.71
C PHE A 43 7.10 -13.23 -6.24
N ASP A 44 6.01 -13.33 -5.48
CA ASP A 44 6.03 -13.12 -4.04
C ASP A 44 5.67 -14.42 -3.32
N MET A 45 6.45 -14.76 -2.28
CA MET A 45 6.16 -15.88 -1.39
C MET A 45 6.06 -15.40 0.05
N TRP A 46 4.92 -15.66 0.68
CA TRP A 46 4.71 -15.45 2.11
C TRP A 46 4.47 -16.79 2.81
N LEU A 47 4.99 -16.95 4.02
CA LEU A 47 4.89 -18.18 4.82
C LEU A 47 4.18 -17.88 6.14
N PHE A 48 3.14 -18.67 6.44
CA PHE A 48 2.29 -18.45 7.62
C PHE A 48 2.03 -19.75 8.38
N GLU A 49 1.81 -19.65 9.68
CA GLU A 49 1.30 -20.75 10.51
C GLU A 49 -0.18 -20.54 10.85
N ILE A 50 -0.98 -21.61 10.83
CA ILE A 50 -2.40 -21.57 11.15
C ILE A 50 -2.82 -22.81 11.93
N VAL A 51 -3.67 -22.64 12.94
CA VAL A 51 -4.29 -23.76 13.66
C VAL A 51 -5.67 -24.07 13.05
N ILE A 52 -5.87 -25.29 12.56
CA ILE A 52 -7.16 -25.78 12.06
C ILE A 52 -7.50 -27.07 12.83
N ALA A 53 -8.68 -27.12 13.46
CA ALA A 53 -9.13 -28.27 14.25
C ALA A 53 -8.14 -28.75 15.34
N GLY A 54 -7.38 -27.81 15.93
CA GLY A 54 -6.38 -28.11 16.99
C GLY A 54 -5.00 -28.52 16.47
N GLU A 55 -4.81 -28.67 15.16
CA GLU A 55 -3.51 -28.98 14.55
C GLU A 55 -2.90 -27.72 13.90
N THR A 56 -1.59 -27.53 14.06
CA THR A 56 -0.86 -26.38 13.47
C THR A 56 -0.31 -26.75 12.10
N PHE A 57 -0.69 -25.99 11.07
CA PHE A 57 -0.25 -26.14 9.69
C PHE A 57 0.61 -24.95 9.27
N THR A 58 1.53 -25.19 8.33
CA THR A 58 2.26 -24.13 7.65
C THR A 58 1.74 -24.01 6.23
N HIS A 59 1.52 -22.80 5.74
CA HIS A 59 1.12 -22.59 4.35
C HIS A 59 1.91 -21.47 3.70
N GLY A 60 2.14 -21.63 2.40
CA GLY A 60 2.80 -20.63 1.57
C GLY A 60 1.81 -20.02 0.59
N LEU A 61 1.72 -18.70 0.57
CA LEU A 61 1.04 -17.94 -0.49
C LEU A 61 2.06 -17.59 -1.56
N TYR A 62 1.79 -17.97 -2.80
CA TYR A 62 2.65 -17.74 -3.94
C TYR A 62 1.91 -16.88 -4.95
N ASP A 63 2.18 -15.57 -4.95
CA ASP A 63 1.61 -14.65 -5.92
C ASP A 63 2.44 -14.63 -7.19
N THR A 64 1.76 -14.83 -8.32
CA THR A 64 2.37 -14.86 -9.64
C THR A 64 1.88 -13.64 -10.41
N SER A 65 2.69 -12.58 -10.48
CA SER A 65 2.28 -11.29 -11.04
C SER A 65 2.87 -10.99 -12.43
N ARG A 66 2.11 -10.18 -13.18
CA ARG A 66 2.20 -9.65 -14.56
C ARG A 66 1.79 -10.54 -15.75
N GLU A 67 0.82 -10.01 -16.50
CA GLU A 67 0.53 -10.33 -17.90
C GLU A 67 1.47 -9.52 -18.79
N GLY A 68 2.20 -10.21 -19.66
CA GLY A 68 2.98 -9.72 -20.80
C GLY A 68 3.31 -10.92 -21.67
N ASP A 69 3.34 -10.76 -23.00
CA ASP A 69 3.46 -11.87 -23.95
C ASP A 69 4.76 -12.68 -23.78
N ASP A 70 5.79 -12.09 -23.16
CA ASP A 70 7.07 -12.74 -22.88
C ASP A 70 7.06 -13.68 -21.65
N TYR A 71 6.01 -13.67 -20.81
CA TYR A 71 5.99 -14.37 -19.51
C TYR A 71 5.07 -15.60 -19.46
N PHE A 72 4.37 -15.91 -20.56
CA PHE A 72 3.50 -17.09 -20.67
C PHE A 72 4.23 -18.41 -20.33
N HIS A 73 5.53 -18.49 -20.61
CA HIS A 73 6.33 -19.69 -20.38
C HIS A 73 6.94 -19.81 -18.97
N LEU A 74 7.03 -18.72 -18.21
CA LEU A 74 7.68 -18.71 -16.89
C LEU A 74 6.69 -19.02 -15.76
N ARG A 75 5.44 -18.54 -15.86
CA ARG A 75 4.40 -18.75 -14.83
C ARG A 75 4.14 -20.24 -14.53
N PRO A 76 4.03 -21.14 -15.53
CA PRO A 76 3.80 -22.56 -15.27
C PRO A 76 4.93 -23.26 -14.51
N ARG A 77 6.12 -22.66 -14.42
CA ARG A 77 7.22 -23.19 -13.59
C ARG A 77 6.89 -23.18 -12.09
N SER A 78 5.94 -22.35 -11.67
CA SER A 78 5.48 -22.28 -10.28
C SER A 78 4.37 -23.30 -9.93
N TYR A 79 3.74 -23.94 -10.92
CA TYR A 79 2.60 -24.85 -10.75
C TYR A 79 2.92 -26.23 -10.18
N PRO A 80 4.12 -26.82 -10.41
CA PRO A 80 4.46 -28.10 -9.81
C PRO A 80 4.31 -28.07 -8.28
N HIS A 81 3.74 -29.16 -7.76
CA HIS A 81 3.49 -29.37 -6.33
C HIS A 81 2.52 -28.37 -5.68
N THR A 82 1.72 -27.63 -6.45
CA THR A 82 0.65 -26.80 -5.89
C THR A 82 -0.49 -27.66 -5.34
N ASP A 83 -0.89 -27.38 -4.10
CA ASP A 83 -1.96 -28.09 -3.40
C ASP A 83 -3.34 -27.48 -3.70
N VAL A 84 -3.43 -26.16 -3.87
CA VAL A 84 -4.66 -25.44 -4.27
C VAL A 84 -4.32 -24.16 -5.04
N PHE A 85 -5.16 -23.82 -6.02
CA PHE A 85 -5.09 -22.53 -6.74
C PHE A 85 -6.19 -21.57 -6.27
N LEU A 86 -5.83 -20.30 -6.07
CA LEU A 86 -6.77 -19.20 -5.97
C LEU A 86 -6.82 -18.47 -7.31
N MET A 87 -7.95 -18.57 -8.00
CA MET A 87 -8.18 -17.96 -9.29
C MET A 87 -9.02 -16.69 -9.09
N CYS A 88 -8.37 -15.54 -9.14
CA CYS A 88 -8.90 -14.25 -8.74
C CYS A 88 -9.39 -13.42 -9.94
N PHE A 89 -10.53 -12.77 -9.79
CA PHE A 89 -10.99 -11.69 -10.67
C PHE A 89 -11.47 -10.50 -9.83
N SER A 90 -11.46 -9.30 -10.39
CA SER A 90 -11.93 -8.10 -9.71
C SER A 90 -13.39 -7.82 -10.08
N VAL A 91 -14.24 -7.51 -9.09
CA VAL A 91 -15.67 -7.27 -9.34
C VAL A 91 -15.97 -5.99 -10.13
N GLU A 92 -15.06 -5.01 -10.12
CA GLU A 92 -15.18 -3.79 -10.92
C GLU A 92 -14.75 -4.01 -12.39
N CYS A 93 -14.08 -5.11 -12.71
CA CYS A 93 -13.45 -5.34 -14.02
C CYS A 93 -14.04 -6.57 -14.73
N ARG A 94 -15.04 -6.37 -15.60
CA ARG A 94 -15.73 -7.45 -16.33
C ARG A 94 -14.81 -8.29 -17.23
N SER A 95 -13.81 -7.68 -17.85
CA SER A 95 -12.83 -8.42 -18.67
C SER A 95 -12.01 -9.43 -17.85
N SER A 96 -11.68 -9.10 -16.59
CA SER A 96 -10.99 -10.03 -15.69
C SER A 96 -11.84 -11.27 -15.34
N PHE A 97 -13.17 -11.11 -15.31
CA PHE A 97 -14.12 -12.20 -15.10
C PHE A 97 -14.27 -13.08 -16.34
N GLU A 98 -14.35 -12.48 -17.53
CA GLU A 98 -14.44 -13.23 -18.80
C GLU A 98 -13.16 -14.05 -19.08
N ARG A 99 -11.99 -13.54 -18.70
CA ARG A 99 -10.70 -14.25 -18.82
C ARG A 99 -10.57 -15.47 -17.94
N ILE A 100 -11.42 -15.63 -16.93
CA ILE A 100 -11.46 -16.85 -16.12
C ILE A 100 -11.76 -18.07 -17.02
N GLU A 101 -12.78 -17.99 -17.87
CA GLU A 101 -13.15 -19.09 -18.77
C GLU A 101 -12.25 -19.17 -20.00
N SER A 102 -11.89 -18.03 -20.58
CA SER A 102 -11.18 -18.00 -21.87
C SER A 102 -9.68 -18.24 -21.76
N ARG A 103 -9.08 -18.03 -20.57
CA ARG A 103 -7.62 -18.09 -20.36
C ARG A 103 -7.21 -18.90 -19.13
N TRP A 104 -7.60 -18.45 -17.94
CA TRP A 104 -6.99 -18.93 -16.69
C TRP A 104 -7.35 -20.37 -16.36
N LEU A 105 -8.63 -20.73 -16.48
CA LEU A 105 -9.08 -22.09 -16.21
C LEU A 105 -8.47 -23.12 -17.19
N PRO A 106 -8.47 -22.88 -18.53
CA PRO A 106 -7.77 -23.75 -19.47
C PRO A 106 -6.28 -23.91 -19.16
N GLU A 107 -5.57 -22.82 -18.84
CA GLU A 107 -4.13 -22.85 -18.56
C GLU A 107 -3.79 -23.71 -17.32
N ILE A 108 -4.54 -23.53 -16.22
CA ILE A 108 -4.36 -24.32 -15.00
C ILE A 108 -4.67 -25.78 -15.26
N ARG A 109 -5.78 -26.07 -15.96
CA ARG A 109 -6.19 -27.46 -16.24
C ARG A 109 -5.27 -28.18 -17.20
N HIS A 110 -4.59 -27.46 -18.10
CA HIS A 110 -3.57 -28.03 -18.97
C HIS A 110 -2.37 -28.56 -18.19
N HIS A 111 -1.85 -27.76 -17.23
CA HIS A 111 -0.65 -28.12 -16.47
C HIS A 111 -0.94 -28.95 -15.20
N MET A 112 -2.06 -28.67 -14.53
CA MET A 112 -2.46 -29.24 -13.24
C MET A 112 -3.93 -29.71 -13.28
N PRO A 113 -4.22 -30.81 -14.00
CA PRO A 113 -5.59 -31.24 -14.31
C PRO A 113 -6.42 -31.56 -13.06
N THR A 114 -5.78 -32.08 -12.00
CA THR A 114 -6.46 -32.59 -10.81
C THR A 114 -6.40 -31.67 -9.59
N THR A 115 -5.68 -30.55 -9.67
CA THR A 115 -5.48 -29.69 -8.48
C THR A 115 -6.75 -28.87 -8.20
N PRO A 116 -7.23 -28.81 -6.94
CA PRO A 116 -8.35 -27.96 -6.56
C PRO A 116 -8.16 -26.49 -6.94
N ILE A 117 -9.25 -25.84 -7.35
CA ILE A 117 -9.28 -24.42 -7.69
C ILE A 117 -10.42 -23.76 -6.92
N ILE A 118 -10.14 -22.62 -6.29
CA ILE A 118 -11.12 -21.73 -5.67
C ILE A 118 -11.22 -20.48 -6.54
N LEU A 119 -12.42 -20.19 -7.03
CA LEU A 119 -12.72 -18.94 -7.71
C LEU A 119 -12.95 -17.84 -6.66
N VAL A 120 -12.18 -16.76 -6.75
CA VAL A 120 -12.16 -15.66 -5.78
C VAL A 120 -12.55 -14.35 -6.46
N ALA A 121 -13.63 -13.72 -6.00
CA ALA A 121 -13.96 -12.35 -6.38
C ALA A 121 -13.31 -11.36 -5.41
N THR A 122 -12.52 -10.41 -5.90
CA THR A 122 -11.80 -9.42 -5.10
C THR A 122 -12.37 -8.01 -5.28
N LYS A 123 -11.98 -7.09 -4.38
CA LYS A 123 -12.41 -5.67 -4.37
C LYS A 123 -13.92 -5.47 -4.22
N ILE A 124 -14.58 -6.33 -3.45
CA ILE A 124 -16.06 -6.27 -3.31
C ILE A 124 -16.58 -4.99 -2.65
N ASP A 125 -15.71 -4.25 -1.98
CA ASP A 125 -15.95 -2.90 -1.46
C ASP A 125 -16.34 -1.88 -2.54
N LEU A 126 -15.90 -2.07 -3.78
CA LEU A 126 -16.12 -1.12 -4.88
C LEU A 126 -17.52 -1.24 -5.53
N ARG A 127 -18.30 -2.27 -5.19
CA ARG A 127 -19.69 -2.44 -5.68
C ARG A 127 -20.63 -1.30 -5.27
N GLY A 128 -20.31 -0.56 -4.20
CA GLY A 128 -21.12 0.55 -3.69
C GLY A 128 -20.80 1.93 -4.26
N ASN A 129 -19.63 2.11 -4.89
CA ASN A 129 -19.07 3.44 -5.24
C ASN A 129 -19.11 3.77 -6.75
N SER A 130 -19.66 2.89 -7.58
CA SER A 130 -19.46 2.93 -9.03
C SER A 130 -20.71 3.34 -9.81
N GLN A 131 -20.57 4.26 -10.77
CA GLN A 131 -21.52 4.45 -11.89
C GLN A 131 -21.46 3.28 -12.93
N HIS A 132 -20.84 2.14 -12.60
CA HIS A 132 -20.54 1.03 -13.52
C HIS A 132 -21.14 -0.32 -13.07
N ASN A 133 -21.47 -1.16 -14.06
CA ASN A 133 -22.10 -2.47 -13.94
C ASN A 133 -21.12 -3.55 -13.39
N CYS A 134 -20.81 -3.48 -12.09
CA CYS A 134 -19.97 -4.44 -11.39
C CYS A 134 -20.51 -5.89 -11.46
N ILE A 135 -19.62 -6.87 -11.40
CA ILE A 135 -19.99 -8.30 -11.38
C ILE A 135 -20.66 -8.63 -10.05
N THR A 136 -21.86 -9.20 -10.14
CA THR A 136 -22.67 -9.61 -9.00
C THR A 136 -22.21 -10.93 -8.39
N PHE A 137 -22.60 -11.19 -7.14
CA PHE A 137 -22.35 -12.48 -6.49
C PHE A 137 -22.93 -13.66 -7.28
N ASP A 138 -24.15 -13.49 -7.82
CA ASP A 138 -24.84 -14.53 -8.59
C ASP A 138 -24.12 -14.85 -9.90
N GLU A 139 -23.56 -13.86 -10.58
CA GLU A 139 -22.73 -14.08 -11.78
C GLU A 139 -21.48 -14.90 -11.46
N GLY A 140 -20.76 -14.54 -10.38
CA GLY A 140 -19.60 -15.30 -9.91
C GLY A 140 -19.93 -16.72 -9.48
N LEU A 141 -21.02 -16.91 -8.75
CA LEU A 141 -21.48 -18.23 -8.30
C LEU A 141 -21.92 -19.11 -9.48
N LYS A 142 -22.66 -18.56 -10.45
CA LYS A 142 -23.07 -19.29 -11.66
C LYS A 142 -21.86 -19.78 -12.44
N LEU A 143 -20.82 -18.95 -12.58
CA LEU A 143 -19.58 -19.34 -13.24
C LEU A 143 -18.87 -20.48 -12.49
N ALA A 144 -18.80 -20.39 -11.15
CA ALA A 144 -18.22 -21.45 -10.34
C ALA A 144 -19.00 -22.77 -10.46
N GLN A 145 -20.33 -22.71 -10.41
CA GLN A 145 -21.19 -23.89 -10.57
C GLN A 145 -21.04 -24.55 -11.95
N LYS A 146 -20.98 -23.74 -13.02
CA LYS A 146 -20.76 -24.20 -14.40
C LYS A 146 -19.51 -25.07 -14.52
N HIS A 147 -18.44 -24.75 -13.78
CA HIS A 147 -17.16 -25.44 -13.83
C HIS A 147 -16.85 -26.31 -12.60
N ASN A 148 -17.84 -26.54 -11.74
CA ASN A 148 -17.72 -27.28 -10.49
C ASN A 148 -16.54 -26.79 -9.60
N LEU A 149 -16.43 -25.46 -9.45
CA LEU A 149 -15.41 -24.78 -8.65
C LEU A 149 -15.99 -24.33 -7.31
N THR A 150 -15.13 -24.17 -6.31
CA THR A 150 -15.51 -23.51 -5.05
C THR A 150 -15.49 -21.99 -5.25
N TYR A 151 -16.55 -21.28 -4.87
CA TYR A 151 -16.62 -19.82 -4.94
C TYR A 151 -16.43 -19.14 -3.58
N THR A 152 -15.79 -17.97 -3.58
CA THR A 152 -15.71 -17.06 -2.43
C THR A 152 -15.50 -15.63 -2.88
N GLU A 153 -15.90 -14.66 -2.06
CA GLU A 153 -15.67 -13.24 -2.29
C GLU A 153 -14.86 -12.62 -1.16
N THR A 154 -14.09 -11.58 -1.43
CA THR A 154 -13.24 -10.94 -0.42
C THR A 154 -12.91 -9.49 -0.79
N SER A 155 -12.58 -8.69 0.22
CA SER A 155 -12.00 -7.35 0.04
C SER A 155 -10.78 -7.22 0.95
N ALA A 156 -9.66 -6.79 0.37
CA ALA A 156 -8.47 -6.44 1.13
C ALA A 156 -8.70 -5.21 2.03
N VAL A 157 -9.58 -4.28 1.61
CA VAL A 157 -9.89 -3.05 2.35
C VAL A 157 -10.78 -3.33 3.57
N LEU A 158 -11.73 -4.26 3.44
CA LEU A 158 -12.66 -4.62 4.52
C LEU A 158 -12.08 -5.66 5.49
N HIS A 159 -10.76 -5.90 5.47
CA HIS A 159 -10.11 -6.78 6.43
C HIS A 159 -10.08 -6.12 7.80
N ILE A 160 -10.97 -6.54 8.70
CA ILE A 160 -11.05 -6.08 10.08
C ILE A 160 -10.34 -7.09 10.97
N ILE A 161 -9.46 -6.58 11.83
CA ILE A 161 -8.81 -7.33 12.91
C ILE A 161 -9.85 -7.59 14.01
N GLU A 162 -10.27 -8.83 14.21
CA GLU A 162 -10.95 -9.27 15.44
C GLU A 162 -9.94 -9.47 16.60
N ASN A 163 -9.10 -8.46 16.90
CA ASN A 163 -8.21 -8.48 18.08
C ASN A 163 -8.44 -7.27 19.00
N THR A 164 -9.71 -6.98 19.34
CA THR A 164 -9.98 -6.09 20.49
C THR A 164 -10.74 -6.74 21.64
N TYR A 165 -11.12 -8.01 21.55
CA TYR A 165 -11.58 -8.77 22.72
C TYR A 165 -11.14 -10.23 22.58
N GLU A 166 -10.13 -10.64 23.36
CA GLU A 166 -9.87 -12.06 23.59
C GLU A 166 -11.08 -12.70 24.27
N PHE A 167 -11.65 -13.74 23.65
CA PHE A 167 -12.28 -14.85 24.36
C PHE A 167 -11.85 -16.16 23.66
N PRO A 168 -11.54 -17.23 24.42
CA PRO A 168 -10.96 -18.45 23.88
C PRO A 168 -12.04 -19.26 23.16
N LEU A 169 -12.03 -19.27 21.83
CA LEU A 169 -12.85 -20.21 21.07
C LEU A 169 -12.16 -21.58 21.07
N CYS A 170 -12.61 -22.42 22.00
CA CYS A 170 -12.40 -23.86 21.98
C CYS A 170 -13.02 -24.46 20.70
N GLY A 171 -12.36 -25.45 20.12
CA GLY A 171 -12.65 -25.98 18.80
C GLY A 171 -14.03 -26.63 18.69
N ALA A 172 -14.76 -26.28 17.63
CA ALA A 172 -15.80 -27.14 17.07
C ALA A 172 -15.90 -26.89 15.55
N ALA A 173 -15.71 -27.97 14.79
CA ALA A 173 -15.89 -27.98 13.34
C ALA A 173 -17.40 -27.91 12.98
N PRO A 174 -17.79 -27.27 11.87
CA PRO A 174 -19.17 -27.36 11.39
C PRO A 174 -19.38 -28.69 10.65
N CYS A 175 -19.92 -29.69 11.36
CA CYS A 175 -20.52 -30.88 10.75
C CYS A 175 -21.92 -30.57 10.22
N SER A 176 -22.22 -31.08 9.02
CA SER A 176 -23.51 -30.99 8.36
C SER A 176 -24.60 -31.79 9.07
N TRP A 177 -25.84 -31.36 8.83
CA TRP A 177 -27.10 -31.86 9.39
C TRP A 177 -27.29 -33.40 9.32
N SER A 178 -27.91 -33.89 10.41
CA SER A 178 -28.52 -35.21 10.64
C SER A 178 -27.59 -36.35 11.09
N PHE A 179 -27.52 -36.60 12.40
CA PHE A 179 -28.01 -37.81 13.09
C PHE A 179 -27.74 -37.69 14.61
N PHE A 180 -28.66 -38.19 15.43
CA PHE A 180 -28.67 -38.31 16.90
C PHE A 180 -27.32 -38.08 17.62
N LEU A 181 -27.23 -37.00 18.42
CA LEU A 181 -26.17 -36.82 19.42
C LEU A 181 -26.81 -36.50 20.78
N SER A 182 -26.29 -37.15 21.82
CA SER A 182 -26.70 -37.02 23.22
C SER A 182 -26.48 -35.60 23.75
N TYR A 183 -27.50 -35.07 24.43
CA TYR A 183 -27.60 -33.67 24.89
C TYR A 183 -26.76 -33.33 26.15
N GLU A 184 -25.63 -34.00 26.40
CA GLU A 184 -24.92 -33.90 27.69
C GLU A 184 -23.75 -32.88 27.75
N GLU A 185 -23.35 -32.24 26.64
CA GLU A 185 -22.19 -31.31 26.62
C GLU A 185 -22.44 -30.06 25.74
N VAL A 186 -23.45 -29.23 26.06
CA VAL A 186 -23.70 -27.96 25.35
C VAL A 186 -23.67 -26.78 26.33
N ASP A 187 -22.69 -25.88 26.17
CA ASP A 187 -22.50 -24.70 27.04
C ASP A 187 -23.39 -23.51 26.64
N VAL A 188 -23.70 -23.34 25.36
CA VAL A 188 -24.57 -22.27 24.81
C VAL A 188 -25.33 -22.79 23.59
N PHE A 189 -26.63 -22.50 23.48
CA PHE A 189 -27.46 -22.91 22.35
C PHE A 189 -27.69 -21.74 21.37
N HIS A 190 -27.20 -21.85 20.13
CA HIS A 190 -27.42 -20.82 19.10
C HIS A 190 -28.73 -21.07 18.34
N LEU A 191 -29.66 -20.12 18.41
CA LEU A 191 -30.95 -20.21 17.74
C LEU A 191 -31.03 -19.17 16.61
N TYR A 192 -31.19 -19.64 15.37
CA TYR A 192 -31.16 -18.78 14.18
C TYR A 192 -32.55 -18.49 13.64
N PHE A 193 -32.81 -17.24 13.28
CA PHE A 193 -33.98 -16.85 12.48
C PHE A 193 -33.57 -15.89 11.35
N SER A 194 -34.42 -15.74 10.33
CA SER A 194 -34.13 -14.89 9.17
C SER A 194 -34.84 -13.55 9.29
N VAL A 195 -34.12 -12.43 9.10
CA VAL A 195 -34.74 -11.08 9.06
C VAL A 195 -35.68 -10.88 7.87
N GLN A 196 -35.69 -11.84 6.95
CA GLN A 196 -36.53 -11.87 5.75
C GLN A 196 -37.85 -12.64 5.98
N SER A 197 -38.04 -13.26 7.15
CA SER A 197 -39.23 -14.07 7.44
C SER A 197 -39.79 -13.79 8.84
N ARG A 198 -40.93 -13.09 8.92
CA ARG A 198 -41.67 -12.87 10.18
C ARG A 198 -42.11 -14.20 10.82
N THR A 199 -42.43 -15.20 10.01
CA THR A 199 -42.78 -16.55 10.49
C THR A 199 -41.59 -17.21 11.17
N SER A 200 -40.36 -17.00 10.69
CA SER A 200 -39.16 -17.53 11.33
C SER A 200 -38.92 -16.94 12.72
N LEU A 201 -39.14 -15.63 12.89
CA LEU A 201 -39.10 -14.97 14.19
C LEU A 201 -40.25 -15.46 15.09
N ALA A 202 -41.48 -15.58 14.58
CA ALA A 202 -42.62 -16.09 15.37
C ALA A 202 -42.42 -17.53 15.87
N ASN A 203 -41.71 -18.38 15.10
CA ASN A 203 -41.39 -19.74 15.51
C ASN A 203 -40.38 -19.81 16.67
N VAL A 204 -39.54 -18.79 16.87
CA VAL A 204 -38.63 -18.69 18.02
C VAL A 204 -39.45 -18.71 19.31
N GLU A 205 -40.45 -17.84 19.40
CA GLU A 205 -41.32 -17.75 20.57
C GLU A 205 -42.27 -18.95 20.70
N THR A 206 -42.90 -19.38 19.61
CA THR A 206 -44.01 -20.34 19.68
C THR A 206 -43.59 -21.80 19.71
N ARG A 207 -42.36 -22.12 19.27
CA ARG A 207 -41.91 -23.51 19.09
C ARG A 207 -40.51 -23.75 19.64
N TRP A 208 -39.51 -23.04 19.16
CA TRP A 208 -38.12 -23.42 19.38
C TRP A 208 -37.65 -23.15 20.81
N VAL A 209 -37.94 -21.97 21.36
CA VAL A 209 -37.56 -21.65 22.75
C VAL A 209 -38.29 -22.55 23.76
N PRO A 210 -39.61 -22.80 23.65
CA PRO A 210 -40.29 -23.76 24.51
C PRO A 210 -39.71 -25.19 24.42
N GLU A 211 -39.39 -25.66 23.21
CA GLU A 211 -38.82 -26.99 22.98
C GLU A 211 -37.41 -27.14 23.57
N ILE A 212 -36.56 -26.11 23.40
CA ILE A 212 -35.22 -26.06 24.00
C ILE A 212 -35.30 -25.99 25.51
N ARG A 213 -36.17 -25.12 26.07
CA ARG A 213 -36.34 -24.98 27.52
C ARG A 213 -36.97 -26.21 28.18
N HIS A 214 -37.77 -26.99 27.45
CA HIS A 214 -38.29 -28.27 27.93
C HIS A 214 -37.21 -29.35 28.01
N ALA A 215 -36.31 -29.39 27.01
CA ALA A 215 -35.20 -30.34 26.98
C ALA A 215 -34.01 -29.93 27.88
N MET A 216 -33.74 -28.63 27.99
CA MET A 216 -32.61 -28.03 28.70
C MET A 216 -33.06 -26.71 29.37
N PRO A 217 -33.57 -26.76 30.62
CA PRO A 217 -34.16 -25.60 31.29
C PRO A 217 -33.19 -24.42 31.45
N ASP A 218 -31.92 -24.72 31.76
CA ASP A 218 -30.95 -23.73 32.25
C ASP A 218 -29.89 -23.33 31.21
N ILE A 219 -29.96 -23.83 29.96
CA ILE A 219 -28.95 -23.51 28.95
C ILE A 219 -29.07 -22.06 28.46
N PRO A 220 -27.97 -21.29 28.38
CA PRO A 220 -27.98 -19.97 27.74
C PRO A 220 -28.36 -20.10 26.26
N ILE A 221 -29.28 -19.26 25.77
CA ILE A 221 -29.68 -19.24 24.35
C ILE A 221 -29.31 -17.89 23.76
N LEU A 222 -28.47 -17.93 22.72
CA LEU A 222 -28.13 -16.76 21.90
C LEU A 222 -29.03 -16.74 20.65
N LEU A 223 -29.86 -15.69 20.53
CA LEU A 223 -30.73 -15.50 19.38
C LEU A 223 -29.97 -14.74 18.27
N VAL A 224 -29.79 -15.40 17.13
CA VAL A 224 -28.99 -14.90 16.01
C VAL A 224 -29.89 -14.60 14.81
N ALA A 225 -29.94 -13.32 14.40
CA ALA A 225 -30.63 -12.93 13.18
C ALA A 225 -29.72 -13.11 11.96
N THR A 226 -30.26 -13.70 10.89
CA THR A 226 -29.54 -14.03 9.65
C THR A 226 -30.17 -13.35 8.42
N ASN A 227 -29.45 -13.33 7.30
CA ASN A 227 -29.84 -12.71 6.03
C ASN A 227 -30.00 -11.18 6.10
N ILE A 228 -29.17 -10.55 6.91
CA ILE A 228 -29.05 -9.09 7.00
C ILE A 228 -28.27 -8.62 5.79
N ASP A 229 -28.93 -8.59 4.63
CA ASP A 229 -28.31 -8.04 3.44
C ASP A 229 -28.15 -6.52 3.63
N PRO A 230 -27.10 -5.91 3.08
CA PRO A 230 -26.94 -4.47 3.17
C PRO A 230 -28.10 -3.71 2.49
N PRO A 231 -28.40 -2.46 2.91
CA PRO A 231 -29.57 -1.71 2.44
C PRO A 231 -29.63 -1.47 0.92
N TRP A 232 -28.53 -1.71 0.19
CA TRP A 232 -28.43 -1.59 -1.27
C TRP A 232 -28.73 -2.90 -2.04
N SER A 233 -29.00 -4.02 -1.38
CA SER A 233 -29.40 -5.28 -2.04
C SER A 233 -30.86 -5.19 -2.53
N PRO A 234 -31.13 -5.13 -3.85
CA PRO A 234 -32.49 -4.86 -4.35
C PRO A 234 -33.44 -6.07 -4.23
N HIS A 235 -32.91 -7.26 -3.94
CA HIS A 235 -33.65 -8.51 -4.12
C HIS A 235 -34.26 -9.11 -2.85
N ARG A 236 -34.05 -8.54 -1.66
CA ARG A 236 -34.63 -9.10 -0.43
C ARG A 236 -34.99 -8.02 0.58
N LYS A 237 -36.28 -7.68 0.67
CA LYS A 237 -36.80 -6.74 1.67
C LYS A 237 -36.61 -7.31 3.08
N ARG A 238 -35.91 -6.58 3.95
CA ARG A 238 -35.91 -6.82 5.40
C ARG A 238 -37.33 -6.65 5.92
N VAL A 239 -37.91 -7.71 6.50
CA VAL A 239 -39.30 -7.72 6.99
C VAL A 239 -39.35 -7.67 8.53
N VAL A 240 -38.23 -8.00 9.19
CA VAL A 240 -38.01 -7.91 10.64
C VAL A 240 -36.90 -6.90 10.92
N THR A 241 -37.21 -5.85 11.69
CA THR A 241 -36.22 -4.82 12.06
C THR A 241 -35.34 -5.26 13.24
N TYR A 242 -34.23 -4.55 13.46
CA TYR A 242 -33.34 -4.80 14.60
C TYR A 242 -34.09 -4.68 15.93
N GLU A 243 -34.91 -3.63 16.07
CA GLU A 243 -35.72 -3.41 17.26
C GLU A 243 -36.76 -4.52 17.48
N GLU A 244 -37.36 -5.07 16.42
CA GLU A 244 -38.31 -6.19 16.54
C GLU A 244 -37.62 -7.48 17.02
N GLY A 245 -36.41 -7.78 16.52
CA GLY A 245 -35.61 -8.91 16.98
C GLY A 245 -35.13 -8.75 18.43
N LEU A 246 -34.62 -7.56 18.77
CA LEU A 246 -34.18 -7.23 20.13
C LEU A 246 -35.32 -7.29 21.15
N LYS A 247 -36.51 -6.76 20.80
CA LYS A 247 -37.71 -6.84 21.66
C LYS A 247 -38.13 -8.29 21.91
N MET A 248 -38.01 -9.17 20.91
CA MET A 248 -38.31 -10.59 21.10
C MET A 248 -37.30 -11.28 22.03
N ALA A 249 -36.01 -10.98 21.88
CA ALA A 249 -34.98 -11.51 22.77
C ALA A 249 -35.18 -11.03 24.22
N GLN A 250 -35.47 -9.75 24.43
CA GLN A 250 -35.79 -9.19 25.74
C GLN A 250 -37.04 -9.84 26.35
N LYS A 251 -38.08 -10.07 25.56
CA LYS A 251 -39.32 -10.73 26.00
C LYS A 251 -39.06 -12.16 26.49
N LEU A 252 -38.13 -12.87 25.86
CA LEU A 252 -37.81 -14.27 26.16
C LEU A 252 -36.59 -14.42 27.08
N ASN A 253 -36.04 -13.31 27.59
CA ASN A 253 -34.82 -13.24 28.40
C ASN A 253 -33.61 -13.93 27.73
N LEU A 254 -33.36 -13.59 26.46
CA LEU A 254 -32.28 -14.11 25.62
C LEU A 254 -31.29 -13.00 25.23
N GLU A 255 -30.05 -13.38 24.91
CA GLU A 255 -29.10 -12.48 24.26
C GLU A 255 -29.38 -12.40 22.75
N TYR A 256 -29.15 -11.24 22.13
CA TYR A 256 -29.46 -10.97 20.72
C TYR A 256 -28.25 -10.48 19.94
N THR A 257 -28.02 -11.05 18.76
CA THR A 257 -27.02 -10.55 17.81
C THR A 257 -27.48 -10.69 16.36
N GLU A 258 -26.89 -9.89 15.48
CA GLU A 258 -27.22 -9.76 14.07
C GLU A 258 -26.03 -10.19 13.20
N MET A 259 -26.22 -11.20 12.34
CA MET A 259 -25.19 -11.73 11.44
C MET A 259 -25.58 -11.56 9.97
N THR A 260 -24.67 -11.00 9.18
CA THR A 260 -24.78 -10.86 7.71
C THR A 260 -24.75 -12.24 7.06
N GLY A 261 -25.94 -12.80 6.80
CA GLY A 261 -26.13 -14.23 6.52
C GLY A 261 -25.53 -14.81 5.24
N GLN A 262 -24.68 -14.10 4.48
CA GLN A 262 -24.08 -14.69 3.28
C GLN A 262 -22.79 -14.04 2.74
N LEU A 263 -22.14 -13.13 3.47
CA LEU A 263 -20.92 -12.47 3.02
C LEU A 263 -19.76 -12.80 3.97
N LYS A 264 -18.99 -13.83 3.64
CA LYS A 264 -17.67 -14.09 4.24
C LYS A 264 -16.66 -13.09 3.64
N VAL A 265 -16.73 -11.84 4.06
CA VAL A 265 -15.89 -10.74 3.52
C VAL A 265 -14.41 -10.86 3.95
N ASN A 266 -14.11 -11.75 4.90
CA ASN A 266 -12.81 -11.82 5.56
C ASN A 266 -11.74 -12.54 4.73
N VAL A 267 -10.65 -11.83 4.42
CA VAL A 267 -9.42 -12.37 3.81
C VAL A 267 -8.91 -13.62 4.56
N LYS A 268 -8.96 -13.61 5.90
CA LYS A 268 -8.55 -14.74 6.74
C LYS A 268 -9.35 -15.97 6.37
N GLU A 269 -10.68 -15.93 6.45
CA GLU A 269 -11.54 -17.09 6.14
C GLU A 269 -11.36 -17.63 4.72
N CYS A 270 -11.18 -16.75 3.72
CA CYS A 270 -10.87 -17.16 2.35
C CYS A 270 -9.61 -18.03 2.30
N LEU A 271 -8.55 -17.62 2.99
CA LEU A 271 -7.28 -18.33 3.04
C LEU A 271 -7.34 -19.57 3.93
N GLN A 272 -8.04 -19.55 5.08
CA GLN A 272 -8.27 -20.74 5.90
C GLN A 272 -8.98 -21.84 5.12
N LYS A 273 -10.00 -21.48 4.32
CA LYS A 273 -10.71 -22.40 3.43
C LYS A 273 -9.77 -22.99 2.37
N ALA A 274 -8.86 -22.20 1.84
CA ALA A 274 -7.85 -22.66 0.89
C ALA A 274 -6.88 -23.67 1.53
N VAL A 275 -6.36 -23.37 2.72
CA VAL A 275 -5.48 -24.29 3.48
C VAL A 275 -6.19 -25.63 3.73
N TYR A 276 -7.44 -25.60 4.19
CA TYR A 276 -8.23 -26.80 4.44
C TYR A 276 -8.44 -27.65 3.17
N ILE A 277 -8.84 -27.03 2.06
CA ILE A 277 -9.05 -27.73 0.77
C ILE A 277 -7.73 -28.32 0.24
N GLY A 278 -6.63 -27.57 0.33
CA GLY A 278 -5.31 -28.05 -0.08
C GLY A 278 -4.85 -29.25 0.74
N TYR A 279 -5.08 -29.21 2.05
CA TYR A 279 -4.76 -30.32 2.96
C TYR A 279 -5.59 -31.58 2.66
N GLU A 280 -6.90 -31.47 2.54
CA GLU A 280 -7.79 -32.59 2.22
C GLU A 280 -7.40 -33.26 0.88
N ALA A 281 -7.07 -32.45 -0.13
CA ALA A 281 -6.60 -32.95 -1.41
C ALA A 281 -5.26 -33.71 -1.30
N LYS A 282 -4.35 -33.24 -0.45
CA LYS A 282 -3.07 -33.90 -0.16
C LYS A 282 -3.28 -35.24 0.56
N GLN A 283 -4.21 -35.29 1.52
CA GLN A 283 -4.57 -36.52 2.23
C GLN A 283 -5.27 -37.55 1.32
N ALA A 284 -6.16 -37.12 0.43
CA ALA A 284 -6.80 -37.98 -0.55
C ALA A 284 -5.79 -38.61 -1.53
N LYS A 285 -4.75 -37.87 -1.94
CA LYS A 285 -3.64 -38.39 -2.76
C LYS A 285 -2.78 -39.43 -2.00
N ARG A 286 -2.61 -39.28 -0.68
CA ARG A 286 -1.89 -40.25 0.18
C ARG A 286 -2.66 -41.55 0.36
N ARG A 287 -3.97 -41.48 0.62
CA ARG A 287 -4.85 -42.66 0.74
C ARG A 287 -4.87 -43.52 -0.54
N LYS A 288 -4.64 -42.92 -1.72
CA LYS A 288 -4.50 -43.64 -3.00
C LYS A 288 -3.12 -44.27 -3.25
N LYS A 289 -2.05 -43.84 -2.56
CA LYS A 289 -0.70 -44.43 -2.66
C LYS A 289 -0.44 -45.55 -1.65
N GLY A 290 -1.25 -45.66 -0.60
CA GLY A 290 -1.12 -46.69 0.44
C GLY A 290 -1.81 -48.00 0.09
N PHE A 291 -1.35 -48.71 -0.94
CA PHE A 291 -1.83 -50.07 -1.23
C PHE A 291 -0.75 -50.98 -1.84
N PHE A 292 0.43 -51.03 -1.22
CA PHE A 292 1.35 -52.17 -1.40
C PHE A 292 2.02 -52.47 -0.06
N GLY A 293 1.64 -53.59 0.55
CA GLY A 293 2.18 -54.04 1.83
C GLY A 293 3.60 -54.58 1.69
N PHE A 294 4.42 -54.39 2.73
CA PHE A 294 5.60 -55.22 2.92
C PHE A 294 5.84 -55.52 4.41
N ARG A 295 6.07 -56.82 4.63
CA ARG A 295 6.37 -57.50 5.89
C ARG A 295 7.71 -57.03 6.47
N GLY A 296 7.77 -57.05 7.80
CA GLY A 296 8.86 -56.51 8.61
C GLY A 296 10.25 -57.13 8.38
N ARG A 297 11.25 -56.28 8.61
CA ARG A 297 12.61 -56.65 9.02
C ARG A 297 12.98 -55.81 10.25
N LYS A 298 13.65 -56.43 11.21
CA LYS A 298 14.15 -55.77 12.44
C LYS A 298 15.07 -54.58 12.06
N PRO A 299 15.00 -53.46 12.79
CA PRO A 299 15.82 -52.29 12.49
C PRO A 299 17.29 -52.59 12.82
N LYS A 300 18.19 -52.28 11.88
CA LYS A 300 19.59 -52.01 12.21
C LYS A 300 19.64 -50.74 13.09
N PRO A 301 20.62 -50.58 13.98
CA PRO A 301 20.82 -49.32 14.69
C PRO A 301 20.89 -48.19 13.66
N ARG A 302 20.03 -47.18 13.84
CA ARG A 302 20.01 -46.03 12.95
C ARG A 302 21.33 -45.28 13.17
N PRO A 303 21.98 -44.79 12.09
CA PRO A 303 23.04 -43.81 12.27
C PRO A 303 22.48 -42.63 13.09
N PRO A 304 23.35 -41.88 13.80
CA PRO A 304 22.91 -40.66 14.46
C PRO A 304 22.14 -39.76 13.49
N PRO A 305 21.20 -38.93 13.98
CA PRO A 305 20.56 -37.94 13.13
C PRO A 305 21.63 -37.01 12.54
N GLU A 306 21.54 -36.74 11.25
CA GLU A 306 22.38 -35.71 10.61
C GLU A 306 22.15 -34.38 11.33
N PRO A 307 23.20 -33.56 11.56
CA PRO A 307 23.04 -32.26 12.19
C PRO A 307 22.01 -31.41 11.42
N GLU A 308 21.11 -30.77 12.16
CA GLU A 308 20.09 -29.90 11.56
C GLU A 308 20.75 -28.61 11.09
N VAL A 309 20.45 -28.22 9.84
CA VAL A 309 20.83 -26.89 9.36
C VAL A 309 20.05 -25.86 10.19
N PRO A 310 20.71 -24.83 10.76
CA PRO A 310 19.99 -23.80 11.48
C PRO A 310 18.93 -23.11 10.58
N PRO A 311 17.96 -22.39 11.14
CA PRO A 311 17.11 -21.49 10.35
C PRO A 311 17.93 -20.27 9.88
N VAL A 312 17.56 -19.69 8.73
CA VAL A 312 18.13 -18.43 8.24
C VAL A 312 17.24 -17.29 8.76
N ASP A 313 17.82 -16.29 9.42
CA ASP A 313 17.10 -15.12 9.90
C ASP A 313 16.51 -14.29 8.75
N GLU A 314 15.43 -13.53 8.99
CA GLU A 314 14.85 -12.66 7.96
C GLU A 314 15.86 -11.62 7.46
N ALA A 315 15.76 -11.23 6.18
CA ALA A 315 16.62 -10.19 5.62
C ALA A 315 16.32 -8.83 6.27
N PRO A 316 17.33 -7.97 6.48
CA PRO A 316 17.10 -6.63 7.03
C PRO A 316 16.16 -5.85 6.11
N ARG A 317 15.14 -5.23 6.70
CA ARG A 317 14.17 -4.41 5.99
C ARG A 317 14.70 -2.98 5.91
N ILE A 318 14.52 -2.35 4.75
CA ILE A 318 14.86 -0.93 4.57
C ILE A 318 13.73 -0.10 5.16
N GLU A 319 14.08 0.71 6.15
CA GLU A 319 13.20 1.71 6.74
C GLU A 319 13.28 3.01 5.93
N ILE A 320 12.12 3.58 5.62
CA ILE A 320 12.00 4.78 4.81
C ILE A 320 11.47 5.90 5.71
N GLN A 321 12.24 6.98 5.82
CA GLN A 321 11.79 8.18 6.54
C GLN A 321 10.50 8.75 5.97
N THR A 322 9.64 9.30 6.82
CA THR A 322 8.40 9.98 6.40
C THR A 322 8.70 11.26 5.61
N SER A 323 7.83 11.59 4.67
CA SER A 323 7.96 12.83 3.88
C SER A 323 7.87 14.07 4.77
N THR A 324 8.71 15.07 4.48
CA THR A 324 8.73 16.39 5.13
C THR A 324 8.17 17.51 4.25
N ILE A 325 7.72 17.19 3.03
CA ILE A 325 7.36 18.19 2.01
C ILE A 325 6.37 19.25 2.49
N ALA A 326 5.35 18.84 3.27
CA ALA A 326 4.34 19.75 3.81
C ALA A 326 4.95 20.75 4.81
N ASP A 327 5.82 20.26 5.70
CA ASP A 327 6.46 21.09 6.72
C ASP A 327 7.49 22.03 6.09
N ASP A 328 8.22 21.56 5.09
CA ASP A 328 9.24 22.33 4.38
C ASP A 328 8.62 23.53 3.65
N PHE A 329 7.53 23.32 2.91
CA PHE A 329 6.80 24.41 2.27
C PHE A 329 6.03 25.28 3.29
N GLY A 330 5.53 24.70 4.37
CA GLY A 330 4.97 25.45 5.49
C GLY A 330 5.97 26.49 6.04
N LYS A 331 7.22 26.10 6.27
CA LYS A 331 8.31 27.01 6.69
C LYS A 331 8.65 28.04 5.61
N ALA A 332 8.58 27.66 4.33
CA ALA A 332 8.83 28.57 3.22
C ALA A 332 7.85 29.75 3.22
N LEU A 333 6.56 29.50 3.52
CA LEU A 333 5.55 30.54 3.65
C LEU A 333 5.85 31.52 4.81
N GLU A 334 6.40 31.02 5.92
CA GLU A 334 6.72 31.84 7.10
C GLU A 334 7.97 32.69 6.90
N GLN A 335 9.01 32.14 6.27
CA GLN A 335 10.28 32.82 6.03
C GLN A 335 10.23 33.78 4.83
N ALA A 336 9.39 33.47 3.84
CA ALA A 336 9.17 34.28 2.63
C ALA A 336 10.43 34.63 1.81
N ALA A 337 11.50 33.84 1.97
CA ALA A 337 12.71 33.94 1.16
C ALA A 337 12.39 33.62 -0.30
N PHE A 338 12.91 34.42 -1.24
CA PHE A 338 12.61 34.30 -2.68
C PHE A 338 11.14 34.51 -3.06
N SER A 339 10.35 35.15 -2.19
CA SER A 339 8.97 35.55 -2.55
C SER A 339 8.94 36.43 -3.80
N ASP A 340 7.93 36.25 -4.64
CA ASP A 340 7.73 36.96 -5.92
C ASP A 340 6.31 37.55 -6.03
N VAL A 341 5.48 37.35 -5.00
CA VAL A 341 4.14 37.92 -4.88
C VAL A 341 3.88 38.47 -3.47
N ILE A 342 3.14 39.57 -3.39
CA ILE A 342 2.63 40.18 -2.16
C ILE A 342 1.10 40.21 -2.23
N PHE A 343 0.43 39.63 -1.24
CA PHE A 343 -1.01 39.80 -1.05
C PHE A 343 -1.29 40.97 -0.10
N ILE A 344 -2.19 41.87 -0.49
CA ILE A 344 -2.63 43.01 0.33
C ILE A 344 -4.06 42.73 0.80
N ILE A 345 -4.24 42.58 2.12
CA ILE A 345 -5.53 42.26 2.76
C ILE A 345 -5.67 43.12 4.02
N GLU A 346 -6.77 43.86 4.17
CA GLU A 346 -7.03 44.72 5.36
C GLU A 346 -5.86 45.67 5.70
N GLY A 347 -5.16 46.18 4.69
CA GLY A 347 -3.98 47.04 4.85
C GLY A 347 -2.70 46.31 5.33
N LYS A 348 -2.77 45.00 5.54
CA LYS A 348 -1.62 44.13 5.84
C LYS A 348 -1.11 43.46 4.57
N SER A 349 0.14 43.03 4.59
CA SER A 349 0.82 42.36 3.48
C SER A 349 1.29 40.96 3.87
N ILE A 350 1.06 39.98 3.00
CA ILE A 350 1.57 38.61 3.13
C ILE A 350 2.43 38.29 1.90
N LEU A 351 3.66 37.84 2.13
CA LEU A 351 4.56 37.40 1.06
C LEU A 351 4.31 35.94 0.71
N ALA A 352 4.40 35.60 -0.58
CA ALA A 352 4.23 34.23 -1.06
C ALA A 352 5.02 34.00 -2.38
N HIS A 353 4.85 32.82 -2.96
CA HIS A 353 5.60 32.31 -4.11
C HIS A 353 4.64 31.85 -5.21
N LYS A 354 4.71 32.42 -6.43
CA LYS A 354 3.85 32.07 -7.57
C LYS A 354 3.96 30.58 -7.91
N VAL A 355 5.19 30.05 -7.92
CA VAL A 355 5.48 28.64 -8.23
C VAL A 355 4.70 27.69 -7.31
N VAL A 356 4.71 27.93 -6.00
CA VAL A 356 3.98 27.10 -5.02
C VAL A 356 2.47 27.25 -5.20
N LEU A 357 1.98 28.48 -5.34
CA LEU A 357 0.54 28.76 -5.50
C LEU A 357 -0.04 28.13 -6.78
N CYS A 358 0.68 28.22 -7.90
CA CYS A 358 0.25 27.64 -9.17
C CYS A 358 0.29 26.11 -9.15
N SER A 359 1.30 25.54 -8.47
CA SER A 359 1.39 24.10 -8.26
C SER A 359 0.18 23.58 -7.49
N ALA A 360 -0.35 24.34 -6.53
CA ALA A 360 -1.50 23.96 -5.73
C ALA A 360 -2.88 24.38 -6.30
N SER A 361 -2.94 25.31 -7.26
CA SER A 361 -4.23 25.89 -7.71
C SER A 361 -4.26 26.35 -9.17
N ASN A 362 -5.28 25.88 -9.90
CA ASN A 362 -5.62 26.37 -11.24
C ASN A 362 -6.08 27.83 -11.23
N PHE A 363 -6.77 28.26 -10.17
CA PHE A 363 -7.18 29.65 -10.02
C PHE A 363 -5.96 30.57 -10.00
N PHE A 364 -4.94 30.23 -9.20
CA PHE A 364 -3.72 31.02 -9.14
C PHE A 364 -2.85 30.91 -10.40
N CYS A 365 -2.90 29.80 -11.14
CA CYS A 365 -2.32 29.75 -12.49
C CYS A 365 -2.92 30.87 -13.36
N CYS A 366 -4.25 30.98 -13.40
CA CYS A 366 -4.94 32.02 -14.18
C CYS A 366 -4.61 33.44 -13.66
N VAL A 367 -4.56 33.64 -12.34
CA VAL A 367 -4.17 34.92 -11.73
C VAL A 367 -2.78 35.37 -12.20
N PHE A 368 -1.84 34.45 -12.40
CA PHE A 368 -0.48 34.76 -12.86
C PHE A 368 -0.27 34.54 -14.36
N GLY A 369 -1.34 34.35 -15.14
CA GLY A 369 -1.27 34.19 -16.59
C GLY A 369 -0.60 32.90 -17.06
N LEU A 370 -0.66 31.83 -16.26
CA LEU A 370 -0.18 30.50 -16.62
C LEU A 370 -1.33 29.59 -17.05
N ASP A 371 -1.05 28.71 -18.00
CA ASP A 371 -2.00 27.69 -18.46
C ASP A 371 -2.05 26.51 -17.47
N PRO A 372 -3.21 26.22 -16.85
CA PRO A 372 -3.36 25.08 -15.95
C PRO A 372 -3.29 23.73 -16.70
N PRO A 373 -2.74 22.67 -16.08
CA PRO A 373 -2.56 21.36 -16.71
C PRO A 373 -3.86 20.60 -17.03
N ASP A 374 -4.95 20.88 -16.31
CA ASP A 374 -6.19 20.07 -16.35
C ASP A 374 -7.19 20.48 -17.46
N GLN A 375 -6.76 21.23 -18.49
CA GLN A 375 -7.66 21.75 -19.53
C GLN A 375 -8.19 20.68 -20.52
N ASP A 376 -7.70 19.44 -20.47
CA ASP A 376 -8.00 18.38 -21.46
C ASP A 376 -8.94 17.26 -20.97
N THR A 377 -9.85 17.52 -20.02
CA THR A 377 -10.95 16.57 -19.74
C THR A 377 -12.31 17.15 -20.12
N ALA A 378 -12.97 16.48 -21.08
CA ALA A 378 -14.25 16.79 -21.69
C ALA A 378 -15.48 16.76 -20.74
N SER A 379 -15.31 17.09 -19.45
CA SER A 379 -16.32 16.95 -18.41
C SER A 379 -16.51 18.16 -17.47
N HIS A 380 -15.78 19.27 -17.63
CA HIS A 380 -16.02 20.49 -16.85
C HIS A 380 -16.42 21.70 -17.72
N PRO A 381 -17.62 22.30 -17.57
CA PRO A 381 -18.13 23.35 -18.48
C PRO A 381 -17.59 24.76 -18.24
N SER A 382 -16.67 24.99 -17.32
CA SER A 382 -16.19 26.34 -16.99
C SER A 382 -14.68 26.41 -17.15
N VAL A 383 -14.23 26.74 -18.37
CA VAL A 383 -12.88 27.22 -18.60
C VAL A 383 -12.68 28.45 -17.71
N MET A 384 -11.86 28.34 -16.67
CA MET A 384 -11.45 29.51 -15.88
C MET A 384 -10.48 30.29 -16.76
N ASN A 385 -10.99 31.34 -17.39
CA ASN A 385 -10.18 32.25 -18.19
C ASN A 385 -10.58 33.68 -17.86
N PHE A 386 -9.65 34.43 -17.30
CA PHE A 386 -9.78 35.85 -17.00
C PHE A 386 -8.42 36.52 -17.06
N THR A 387 -8.41 37.81 -17.33
CA THR A 387 -7.19 38.61 -17.46
C THR A 387 -6.97 39.50 -16.23
N TRP A 388 -5.78 40.08 -16.12
CA TRP A 388 -5.52 41.12 -15.10
C TRP A 388 -6.45 42.33 -15.25
N GLU A 389 -6.90 42.63 -16.46
CA GLU A 389 -7.89 43.68 -16.70
C GLU A 389 -9.25 43.32 -16.10
N ASP A 390 -9.69 42.07 -16.22
CA ASP A 390 -10.94 41.61 -15.59
C ASP A 390 -10.86 41.67 -14.06
N ILE A 391 -9.70 41.35 -13.48
CA ILE A 391 -9.45 41.50 -12.03
C ILE A 391 -9.55 42.98 -11.63
N ASN A 392 -8.86 43.86 -12.36
CA ASN A 392 -8.84 45.30 -12.05
C ASN A 392 -10.18 46.01 -12.33
N GLN A 393 -11.01 45.46 -13.21
CA GLN A 393 -12.40 45.91 -13.42
C GLN A 393 -13.37 45.35 -12.37
N GLY A 394 -12.90 44.53 -11.43
CA GLY A 394 -13.72 43.96 -10.34
C GLY A 394 -14.65 42.84 -10.79
N LYS A 395 -14.37 42.17 -11.93
CA LYS A 395 -15.21 41.06 -12.42
C LYS A 395 -14.94 39.74 -11.70
N ILE A 396 -13.78 39.61 -11.06
CA ILE A 396 -13.33 38.38 -10.41
C ILE A 396 -13.55 38.48 -8.91
N THR A 397 -14.45 37.66 -8.38
CA THR A 397 -14.76 37.61 -6.95
C THR A 397 -13.53 37.24 -6.12
N GLY A 398 -13.35 37.87 -4.96
CA GLY A 398 -12.23 37.61 -4.05
C GLY A 398 -10.96 38.41 -4.35
N LEU A 399 -10.85 39.02 -5.52
CA LEU A 399 -9.73 39.86 -5.93
C LEU A 399 -10.20 41.31 -6.15
N ALA A 400 -9.54 42.26 -5.51
CA ALA A 400 -9.80 43.70 -5.65
C ALA A 400 -8.90 44.37 -6.71
N GLY A 401 -7.82 43.71 -7.12
CA GLY A 401 -6.94 44.19 -8.17
C GLY A 401 -5.59 43.47 -8.20
N ILE A 402 -4.81 43.71 -9.25
CA ILE A 402 -3.47 43.15 -9.46
C ILE A 402 -2.58 44.14 -10.21
N ARG A 403 -1.31 44.24 -9.80
CA ARG A 403 -0.29 45.06 -10.47
C ARG A 403 1.11 44.62 -10.07
N ASP A 404 2.11 44.87 -10.91
CA ASP A 404 3.51 44.70 -10.51
C ASP A 404 4.05 45.92 -9.75
N GLU A 405 5.10 45.70 -8.95
CA GLU A 405 5.84 46.79 -8.33
C GLU A 405 6.62 47.60 -9.38
N VAL A 406 6.43 48.92 -9.32
CA VAL A 406 7.09 49.88 -10.19
C VAL A 406 7.88 50.89 -9.36
N THR A 407 8.97 51.39 -9.94
CA THR A 407 9.73 52.53 -9.43
C THR A 407 8.88 53.82 -9.45
N PRO A 408 9.27 54.88 -8.73
CA PRO A 408 8.52 56.15 -8.70
C PRO A 408 8.30 56.80 -10.08
N ASP A 409 9.17 56.51 -11.05
CA ASP A 409 9.12 56.94 -12.46
C ASP A 409 8.33 55.98 -13.36
N GLY A 410 7.76 54.90 -12.80
CA GLY A 410 6.88 53.97 -13.51
C GLY A 410 7.57 52.82 -14.24
N SER A 411 8.89 52.67 -14.10
CA SER A 411 9.62 51.50 -14.62
C SER A 411 9.47 50.28 -13.70
N LEU A 412 9.57 49.07 -14.24
CA LEU A 412 9.50 47.85 -13.40
C LEU A 412 10.78 47.74 -12.55
N LEU A 413 10.63 47.39 -11.27
CA LEU A 413 11.79 47.04 -10.45
C LEU A 413 12.43 45.74 -11.00
N GLU A 414 13.76 45.66 -10.97
CA GLU A 414 14.54 44.50 -11.46
C GLU A 414 14.16 43.17 -10.75
N LYS A 415 13.54 43.26 -9.55
CA LYS A 415 12.93 42.16 -8.79
C LYS A 415 11.51 42.51 -8.33
N ALA A 416 10.72 43.13 -9.22
CA ALA A 416 9.36 43.55 -8.92
C ALA A 416 8.50 42.37 -8.46
N LYS A 417 7.89 42.48 -7.27
CA LYS A 417 6.89 41.51 -6.83
C LYS A 417 5.54 41.85 -7.45
N THR A 418 4.74 40.84 -7.77
CA THR A 418 3.35 41.06 -8.16
C THR A 418 2.50 41.33 -6.92
N ARG A 419 1.79 42.45 -6.89
CA ARG A 419 0.87 42.82 -5.82
C ARG A 419 -0.54 42.40 -6.17
N VAL A 420 -1.10 41.50 -5.37
CA VAL A 420 -2.48 41.03 -5.49
C VAL A 420 -3.30 41.58 -4.33
N MET A 421 -4.31 42.39 -4.62
CA MET A 421 -5.20 42.94 -3.61
C MET A 421 -6.37 41.99 -3.40
N ILE A 422 -6.56 41.51 -2.19
CA ILE A 422 -7.68 40.63 -1.84
C ILE A 422 -8.90 41.47 -1.49
N SER A 423 -10.08 41.00 -1.87
CA SER A 423 -11.35 41.67 -1.60
C SER A 423 -11.59 41.86 -0.10
N ALA A 424 -12.22 42.99 0.26
CA ALA A 424 -12.46 43.38 1.65
C ALA A 424 -13.43 42.46 2.42
N ASP A 425 -14.14 41.57 1.73
CA ASP A 425 -15.03 40.57 2.33
C ASP A 425 -14.30 39.28 2.76
N ILE A 426 -12.99 39.21 2.58
CA ILE A 426 -12.12 38.12 3.03
C ILE A 426 -11.16 38.68 4.07
N SER A 427 -11.26 38.19 5.31
CA SER A 427 -10.39 38.64 6.40
C SER A 427 -8.95 38.18 6.22
N TYR A 428 -8.01 38.89 6.85
CA TYR A 428 -6.60 38.49 6.87
C TYR A 428 -6.41 37.06 7.41
N GLN A 429 -7.12 36.69 8.48
CA GLN A 429 -7.03 35.35 9.09
C GLN A 429 -7.56 34.26 8.14
N THR A 430 -8.72 34.49 7.52
CA THR A 430 -9.29 33.56 6.55
C THR A 430 -8.33 33.29 5.40
N PHE A 431 -7.70 34.34 4.86
CA PHE A 431 -6.75 34.19 3.77
C PHE A 431 -5.44 33.50 4.19
N GLN A 432 -4.99 33.66 5.45
CA GLN A 432 -3.87 32.89 5.98
C GLN A 432 -4.16 31.38 6.00
N HIS A 433 -5.38 30.96 6.34
CA HIS A 433 -5.76 29.54 6.27
C HIS A 433 -5.77 29.01 4.84
N VAL A 434 -6.23 29.83 3.87
CA VAL A 434 -6.16 29.50 2.44
C VAL A 434 -4.70 29.31 2.00
N LEU A 435 -3.80 30.23 2.33
CA LEU A 435 -2.39 30.11 1.98
C LEU A 435 -1.75 28.89 2.62
N LYS A 436 -1.99 28.63 3.91
CA LYS A 436 -1.45 27.43 4.57
C LYS A 436 -1.91 26.15 3.86
N PHE A 437 -3.20 26.06 3.52
CA PHE A 437 -3.72 24.93 2.74
C PHE A 437 -3.00 24.76 1.39
N LEU A 438 -2.74 25.85 0.65
CA LEU A 438 -2.04 25.80 -0.63
C LEU A 438 -0.57 25.35 -0.50
N TYR A 439 0.07 25.55 0.65
CA TYR A 439 1.47 25.17 0.86
C TYR A 439 1.63 23.77 1.46
N THR A 440 0.70 23.32 2.29
CA THR A 440 0.87 22.09 3.08
C THR A 440 -0.14 21.00 2.75
N GLY A 441 -1.15 21.30 1.92
CA GLY A 441 -2.29 20.44 1.64
C GLY A 441 -3.31 20.38 2.77
N LEU A 442 -3.06 21.00 3.93
CA LEU A 442 -3.95 20.96 5.09
C LEU A 442 -4.19 22.37 5.65
N PRO A 443 -5.44 22.75 5.93
CA PRO A 443 -5.70 24.01 6.59
C PRO A 443 -5.27 23.89 8.06
N SER A 444 -4.50 24.86 8.56
CA SER A 444 -4.07 24.93 9.97
C SER A 444 -5.25 25.35 10.86
N ILE A 445 -6.22 24.45 11.03
CA ILE A 445 -7.42 24.64 11.84
C ILE A 445 -7.16 23.98 13.20
N THR A 446 -7.33 24.74 14.28
CA THR A 446 -7.20 24.22 15.65
C THR A 446 -8.58 23.90 16.23
N ASP A 447 -8.65 23.04 17.25
CA ASP A 447 -9.91 22.63 17.91
C ASP A 447 -10.70 23.80 18.54
N GLY A 448 -10.12 25.01 18.61
CA GLY A 448 -10.77 26.24 19.08
C GLY A 448 -11.30 27.16 17.97
N THR A 449 -11.30 26.73 16.71
CA THR A 449 -11.76 27.56 15.58
C THR A 449 -13.27 27.76 15.65
N SER A 450 -13.74 29.00 15.54
CA SER A 450 -15.18 29.30 15.67
C SER A 450 -15.98 28.81 14.45
N THR A 451 -17.28 28.55 14.62
CA THR A 451 -18.18 28.21 13.50
C THR A 451 -18.23 29.33 12.46
N GLU A 452 -18.11 30.59 12.89
CA GLU A 452 -18.07 31.76 12.00
C GLU A 452 -16.81 31.73 11.10
N ASP A 453 -15.65 31.41 11.67
CA ASP A 453 -14.40 31.28 10.93
C ASP A 453 -14.45 30.14 9.90
N LEU A 454 -15.08 29.01 10.25
CA LEU A 454 -15.29 27.89 9.33
C LEU A 454 -16.20 28.30 8.16
N VAL A 455 -17.28 29.03 8.42
CA VAL A 455 -18.17 29.54 7.36
C VAL A 455 -17.43 30.54 6.46
N ALA A 456 -16.62 31.43 7.03
CA ALA A 456 -15.78 32.35 6.26
C ALA A 456 -14.76 31.61 5.39
N LEU A 457 -14.12 30.57 5.91
CA LEU A 457 -13.17 29.73 5.18
C LEU A 457 -13.84 28.93 4.06
N GLN A 458 -15.05 28.42 4.28
CA GLN A 458 -15.86 27.77 3.25
C GLN A 458 -16.25 28.74 2.13
N LYS A 459 -16.59 29.99 2.47
CA LYS A 459 -16.85 31.01 1.46
C LYS A 459 -15.58 31.27 0.63
N ALA A 460 -14.43 31.42 1.29
CA ALA A 460 -13.15 31.64 0.62
C ALA A 460 -12.72 30.45 -0.26
N SER A 461 -12.95 29.20 0.16
CA SER A 461 -12.62 28.02 -0.64
C SER A 461 -13.41 27.97 -1.95
N ASN A 462 -14.68 28.37 -1.92
CA ASN A 462 -15.50 28.48 -3.13
C ASN A 462 -15.02 29.64 -4.03
N THR A 463 -14.71 30.81 -3.44
CA THR A 463 -14.20 31.97 -4.18
C THR A 463 -12.90 31.67 -4.93
N PHE A 464 -11.94 31.00 -4.29
CA PHE A 464 -10.65 30.64 -4.90
C PHE A 464 -10.66 29.29 -5.60
N SER A 465 -11.85 28.67 -5.76
CA SER A 465 -12.05 27.40 -6.47
C SER A 465 -11.19 26.25 -5.93
N LEU A 466 -11.25 26.05 -4.62
CA LEU A 466 -10.51 25.04 -3.84
C LEU A 466 -11.48 23.95 -3.33
N PRO A 467 -11.91 22.99 -4.18
CA PRO A 467 -12.95 22.02 -3.83
C PRO A 467 -12.57 21.07 -2.68
N MET A 468 -11.28 20.76 -2.55
CA MET A 468 -10.78 19.91 -1.47
C MET A 468 -10.80 20.63 -0.13
N LEU A 469 -10.47 21.93 -0.09
CA LEU A 469 -10.62 22.76 1.11
C LEU A 469 -12.09 22.88 1.51
N ASP A 470 -12.99 23.12 0.54
CA ASP A 470 -14.45 23.15 0.79
C ASP A 470 -14.95 21.85 1.42
N SER A 471 -14.49 20.70 0.92
CA SER A 471 -14.83 19.39 1.47
C SER A 471 -14.28 19.17 2.88
N ILE A 472 -13.05 19.61 3.16
CA ILE A 472 -12.45 19.54 4.51
C ILE A 472 -13.28 20.37 5.49
N VAL A 473 -13.60 21.62 5.14
CA VAL A 473 -14.36 22.53 6.00
C VAL A 473 -15.78 22.03 6.26
N LYS A 474 -16.48 21.50 5.23
CA LYS A 474 -17.80 20.87 5.39
C LYS A 474 -17.79 19.69 6.37
N ASN A 475 -16.74 18.88 6.35
CA ASN A 475 -16.63 17.75 7.28
C ASN A 475 -16.39 18.22 8.71
N LEU A 476 -15.57 19.25 8.90
CA LEU A 476 -15.33 19.86 10.22
C LEU A 476 -16.60 20.52 10.80
N GLN A 477 -17.41 21.17 9.95
CA GLN A 477 -18.69 21.75 10.37
C GLN A 477 -19.73 20.70 10.83
N ASN A 478 -19.61 19.45 10.40
CA ASN A 478 -20.56 18.37 10.70
C ASN A 478 -20.10 17.48 11.89
N ASP A 479 -19.17 17.95 12.74
CA ASP A 479 -18.50 17.15 13.78
C ASP A 479 -17.90 15.82 13.24
N GLY A 480 -17.62 15.78 11.94
CA GLY A 480 -16.97 14.64 11.30
C GLY A 480 -15.54 14.57 11.78
N LYS A 481 -15.08 13.38 12.20
CA LYS A 481 -13.64 13.12 12.36
C LYS A 481 -12.95 13.53 11.06
N PHE A 482 -11.84 14.25 11.20
CA PHE A 482 -10.95 14.65 10.12
C PHE A 482 -10.86 13.55 9.04
N LEU A 483 -11.00 13.95 7.77
CA LEU A 483 -10.80 13.06 6.63
C LEU A 483 -9.50 12.27 6.84
N ASN A 484 -9.55 10.98 6.52
CA ASN A 484 -8.46 10.02 6.69
C ASN A 484 -7.04 10.66 6.62
N PRO A 485 -6.11 10.35 7.55
CA PRO A 485 -4.75 10.91 7.61
C PRO A 485 -3.97 10.98 6.29
N SER A 486 -4.36 10.22 5.26
CA SER A 486 -3.81 10.28 3.89
C SER A 486 -4.14 11.51 3.06
N ILE A 487 -5.16 12.31 3.41
CA ILE A 487 -5.63 13.33 2.47
C ILE A 487 -4.56 14.40 2.19
N GLY A 488 -3.78 14.78 3.21
CA GLY A 488 -2.64 15.67 3.05
C GLY A 488 -1.59 15.07 2.12
N THR A 489 -1.25 13.79 2.29
CA THR A 489 -0.32 13.07 1.40
C THR A 489 -0.82 13.08 -0.05
N TYR A 490 -2.09 12.75 -0.27
CA TYR A 490 -2.68 12.76 -1.61
C TYR A 490 -2.62 14.15 -2.26
N LEU A 491 -2.94 15.21 -1.52
CA LEU A 491 -2.89 16.58 -2.03
C LEU A 491 -1.47 17.04 -2.33
N ASN A 492 -0.50 16.64 -1.51
CA ASN A 492 0.91 16.92 -1.75
C ASN A 492 1.42 16.17 -2.99
N ASP A 493 1.02 14.92 -3.21
CA ASP A 493 1.35 14.17 -4.44
C ASP A 493 0.76 14.86 -5.68
N GLN A 494 -0.51 15.28 -5.63
CA GLN A 494 -1.14 16.03 -6.73
C GLN A 494 -0.45 17.37 -7.01
N THR A 495 -0.10 18.09 -5.94
CA THR A 495 0.63 19.37 -6.03
C THR A 495 2.02 19.16 -6.62
N GLY A 496 2.72 18.11 -6.21
CA GLY A 496 4.01 17.71 -6.78
C GLY A 496 3.92 17.38 -8.27
N GLN A 497 2.93 16.59 -8.68
CA GLN A 497 2.76 16.26 -10.11
C GLN A 497 2.45 17.51 -10.96
N ARG A 498 1.64 18.43 -10.44
CA ARG A 498 1.39 19.71 -11.10
C ARG A 498 2.64 20.58 -11.16
N ALA A 499 3.43 20.63 -10.08
CA ALA A 499 4.71 21.34 -10.06
C ALA A 499 5.69 20.74 -11.09
N LYS A 500 5.77 19.42 -11.17
CA LYS A 500 6.56 18.69 -12.17
C LYS A 500 6.13 19.08 -13.58
N TRP A 501 4.83 19.06 -13.86
CA TRP A 501 4.31 19.41 -15.19
C TRP A 501 4.54 20.88 -15.54
N LEU A 502 4.32 21.82 -14.61
CA LEU A 502 4.40 23.26 -14.88
C LEU A 502 5.83 23.79 -14.92
N PHE A 503 6.71 23.28 -14.06
CA PHE A 503 7.93 23.99 -13.65
C PHE A 503 9.22 23.17 -13.70
N LEU A 504 9.17 21.84 -13.57
CA LEU A 504 10.40 21.04 -13.53
C LEU A 504 11.15 21.14 -14.86
N ASN A 505 12.38 21.65 -14.80
CA ASN A 505 13.23 21.92 -15.96
C ASN A 505 12.54 22.79 -17.04
N LYS A 506 11.75 23.77 -16.62
CA LYS A 506 11.10 24.74 -17.51
C LYS A 506 11.52 26.15 -17.14
N GLN A 507 11.69 27.00 -18.15
CA GLN A 507 12.07 28.40 -17.96
C GLN A 507 10.95 29.24 -17.31
N THR A 508 9.70 28.79 -17.41
CA THR A 508 8.53 29.45 -16.82
C THR A 508 8.74 29.71 -15.33
N LEU A 509 8.78 30.99 -14.94
CA LEU A 509 9.03 31.47 -13.58
C LEU A 509 10.41 31.10 -12.97
N SER A 510 11.33 30.53 -13.75
CA SER A 510 12.65 30.14 -13.25
C SER A 510 13.46 31.35 -12.83
N ASP A 511 14.11 31.26 -11.67
CA ASP A 511 14.97 32.28 -11.06
C ASP A 511 16.41 31.78 -10.83
N ILE A 512 16.72 30.60 -11.37
CA ILE A 512 18.06 30.01 -11.39
C ILE A 512 18.18 28.96 -12.52
N GLN A 513 19.33 28.94 -13.19
CA GLN A 513 19.70 27.88 -14.13
C GLN A 513 20.97 27.15 -13.69
N PHE A 514 21.04 25.87 -14.02
CA PHE A 514 22.21 25.04 -13.81
C PHE A 514 22.80 24.61 -15.15
N LYS A 515 24.12 24.63 -15.25
CA LYS A 515 24.84 24.02 -16.36
C LYS A 515 25.34 22.66 -15.90
N VAL A 516 24.69 21.61 -16.36
CA VAL A 516 25.02 20.21 -16.04
C VAL A 516 25.50 19.55 -17.32
N GLU A 517 26.76 19.12 -17.33
CA GLU A 517 27.44 18.73 -18.57
C GLU A 517 27.30 19.88 -19.61
N ASP A 518 26.77 19.60 -20.79
CA ASP A 518 26.52 20.59 -21.84
C ASP A 518 25.08 21.13 -21.86
N THR A 519 24.22 20.73 -20.89
CA THR A 519 22.79 21.08 -20.88
C THR A 519 22.46 22.14 -19.84
N THR A 520 21.60 23.08 -20.21
CA THR A 520 21.03 24.06 -19.27
C THR A 520 19.76 23.49 -18.65
N VAL A 521 19.70 23.48 -17.33
CA VAL A 521 18.58 22.97 -16.53
C VAL A 521 17.97 24.11 -15.71
N TYR A 522 16.67 24.34 -15.85
CA TYR A 522 15.97 25.42 -15.15
C TYR A 522 15.37 24.96 -13.83
N ALA A 523 15.43 25.81 -12.79
CA ALA A 523 14.83 25.52 -11.50
C ALA A 523 14.35 26.79 -10.78
N HIS A 524 13.89 26.62 -9.54
CA HIS A 524 13.25 27.65 -8.73
C HIS A 524 13.86 27.64 -7.33
N LYS A 525 14.51 28.73 -6.91
CA LYS A 525 15.25 28.82 -5.64
C LYS A 525 14.39 28.39 -4.46
N VAL A 526 13.13 28.85 -4.39
CA VAL A 526 12.21 28.42 -3.33
C VAL A 526 12.03 26.91 -3.23
N MET A 527 11.89 26.19 -4.36
CA MET A 527 11.74 24.73 -4.36
C MET A 527 13.00 24.05 -3.84
N LEU A 528 14.17 24.58 -4.21
CA LEU A 528 15.46 24.04 -3.85
C LEU A 528 15.80 24.30 -2.38
N THR A 529 15.72 25.55 -1.93
CA THR A 529 16.12 25.96 -0.58
C THR A 529 15.18 25.43 0.49
N SER A 530 13.89 25.22 0.16
CA SER A 530 12.95 24.61 1.10
C SER A 530 13.23 23.13 1.34
N ARG A 531 13.73 22.41 0.33
CA ARG A 531 13.86 20.94 0.37
C ARG A 531 15.29 20.44 0.48
N CYS A 532 16.29 21.28 0.23
CA CYS A 532 17.70 20.92 0.25
C CYS A 532 18.51 21.89 1.11
N GLY A 533 18.98 21.43 2.27
CA GLY A 533 19.80 22.23 3.19
C GLY A 533 21.12 22.69 2.57
N PHE A 534 21.74 21.86 1.71
CA PHE A 534 22.94 22.23 0.95
C PHE A 534 22.67 23.41 0.02
N MET A 535 21.62 23.33 -0.81
CA MET A 535 21.26 24.43 -1.72
C MET A 535 20.74 25.66 -0.98
N ASN A 536 20.07 25.48 0.17
CA ASN A 536 19.71 26.59 1.04
C ASN A 536 20.95 27.37 1.52
N GLY A 537 22.00 26.67 1.94
CA GLY A 537 23.29 27.28 2.29
C GLY A 537 23.96 27.97 1.10
N MET A 538 23.87 27.38 -0.10
CA MET A 538 24.44 27.93 -1.33
C MET A 538 23.76 29.25 -1.78
N PHE A 539 22.43 29.32 -1.68
CA PHE A 539 21.67 30.49 -2.10
C PHE A 539 21.42 31.53 -1.01
N SER A 540 21.76 31.21 0.25
CA SER A 540 21.61 32.12 1.39
C SER A 540 22.94 32.77 1.77
N GLY A 541 22.89 34.03 2.22
CA GLY A 541 24.05 34.75 2.74
C GLY A 541 24.96 35.35 1.66
N ASP A 542 26.22 35.60 2.04
CA ASP A 542 27.20 36.37 1.26
C ASP A 542 28.08 35.51 0.32
N PHE A 543 27.66 34.27 0.03
CA PHE A 543 28.37 33.40 -0.93
C PHE A 543 28.21 33.94 -2.36
N THR A 544 29.19 33.64 -3.23
CA THR A 544 29.20 34.18 -4.61
C THR A 544 27.97 33.70 -5.39
N GLU A 545 27.61 32.45 -5.16
CA GLU A 545 26.50 31.71 -5.76
C GLU A 545 25.13 32.34 -5.45
N SER A 546 24.98 33.07 -4.35
CA SER A 546 23.71 33.74 -4.00
C SER A 546 23.33 34.82 -5.01
N SER A 547 24.34 35.45 -5.63
CA SER A 547 24.18 36.49 -6.66
C SER A 547 24.22 35.95 -8.09
N GLN A 548 24.56 34.67 -8.29
CA GLN A 548 24.63 34.07 -9.61
C GLN A 548 23.25 33.64 -10.11
N GLU A 549 23.07 33.78 -11.42
CA GLU A 549 21.91 33.28 -12.16
C GLU A 549 22.18 31.91 -12.79
N GLU A 550 23.46 31.57 -13.01
CA GLU A 550 23.91 30.28 -13.55
C GLU A 550 24.93 29.60 -12.62
N ILE A 551 24.68 28.34 -12.26
CA ILE A 551 25.58 27.50 -11.45
C ILE A 551 26.01 26.26 -12.24
N ARG A 552 27.30 25.91 -12.19
CA ARG A 552 27.83 24.71 -12.86
C ARG A 552 27.81 23.50 -11.93
N ILE A 553 27.33 22.37 -12.44
CA ILE A 553 27.32 21.07 -11.76
C ILE A 553 28.25 20.12 -12.53
N GLU A 554 29.35 19.71 -11.90
CA GLU A 554 30.39 18.88 -12.53
C GLU A 554 30.44 17.45 -11.97
N ASP A 555 29.76 17.20 -10.85
CA ASP A 555 29.93 16.04 -10.00
C ASP A 555 28.74 15.07 -10.01
N VAL A 556 27.69 15.40 -10.76
CA VAL A 556 26.49 14.59 -10.95
C VAL A 556 26.10 14.61 -12.43
N SER A 557 25.72 13.45 -12.97
CA SER A 557 25.24 13.36 -14.35
C SER A 557 23.92 14.10 -14.54
N LEU A 558 23.62 14.48 -15.78
CA LEU A 558 22.36 15.14 -16.10
C LEU A 558 21.12 14.33 -15.63
N GLU A 559 21.12 13.02 -15.84
CA GLU A 559 20.03 12.12 -15.44
C GLU A 559 19.81 12.13 -13.92
N CYS A 560 20.88 11.96 -13.15
CA CYS A 560 20.81 11.92 -11.69
C CYS A 560 20.44 13.29 -11.10
N PHE A 561 20.90 14.38 -11.72
CA PHE A 561 20.54 15.73 -11.29
C PHE A 561 19.06 16.03 -11.55
N LEU A 562 18.52 15.61 -12.71
CA LEU A 562 17.08 15.73 -13.00
C LEU A 562 16.23 14.88 -12.04
N ALA A 563 16.68 13.67 -11.69
CA ALA A 563 16.01 12.84 -10.69
C ALA A 563 16.03 13.47 -9.29
N LEU A 564 17.14 14.11 -8.90
CA LEU A 564 17.23 14.89 -7.66
C LEU A 564 16.24 16.07 -7.70
N LEU A 565 16.19 16.84 -8.79
CA LEU A 565 15.23 17.94 -8.92
C LEU A 565 13.79 17.44 -8.87
N GLU A 566 13.46 16.33 -9.52
CA GLU A 566 12.12 15.73 -9.45
C GLU A 566 11.74 15.42 -7.99
N TYR A 567 12.67 14.86 -7.21
CA TYR A 567 12.45 14.60 -5.79
C TYR A 567 12.20 15.88 -4.99
N LEU A 568 12.96 16.95 -5.22
CA LEU A 568 12.74 18.22 -4.53
C LEU A 568 11.36 18.81 -4.86
N TYR A 569 10.85 18.61 -6.09
CA TYR A 569 9.54 19.13 -6.50
C TYR A 569 8.37 18.27 -6.06
N THR A 570 8.57 16.96 -5.95
CA THR A 570 7.44 16.01 -5.86
C THR A 570 7.49 15.05 -4.69
N ASP A 571 8.63 14.94 -4.00
CA ASP A 571 8.96 13.86 -3.06
C ASP A 571 9.11 12.47 -3.71
N HIS A 572 9.13 12.39 -5.05
CA HIS A 572 9.31 11.19 -5.86
C HIS A 572 10.47 11.33 -6.83
N ALA A 573 11.08 10.22 -7.22
CA ALA A 573 12.17 10.18 -8.22
C ALA A 573 12.05 8.93 -9.11
N PRO A 574 12.53 8.98 -10.36
CA PRO A 574 12.50 7.87 -11.31
C PRO A 574 13.58 6.81 -11.01
N ILE A 575 13.58 6.26 -9.79
CA ILE A 575 14.64 5.35 -9.31
C ILE A 575 14.59 3.99 -10.01
N GLU A 576 13.39 3.48 -10.31
CA GLU A 576 13.22 2.16 -10.93
C GLU A 576 13.64 2.15 -12.41
N GLU A 577 13.38 3.24 -13.12
CA GLU A 577 13.66 3.38 -14.55
C GLU A 577 15.05 3.96 -14.84
N GLY A 578 15.65 4.65 -13.87
CA GLY A 578 16.95 5.31 -13.99
C GLY A 578 18.10 4.61 -13.27
N ASP A 579 19.25 5.28 -13.21
CA ASP A 579 20.42 4.83 -12.45
C ASP A 579 20.21 4.98 -10.92
N ALA A 580 19.60 3.97 -10.29
CA ALA A 580 19.35 3.97 -8.86
C ALA A 580 20.61 4.19 -7.99
N VAL A 581 21.78 3.73 -8.46
CA VAL A 581 23.05 3.91 -7.73
C VAL A 581 23.55 5.35 -7.91
N GLY A 582 23.51 5.89 -9.12
CA GLY A 582 23.84 7.29 -9.39
C GLY A 582 22.93 8.27 -8.63
N ILE A 583 21.63 7.98 -8.55
CA ILE A 583 20.67 8.78 -7.77
C ILE A 583 20.98 8.68 -6.27
N LEU A 584 21.38 7.51 -5.77
CA LEU A 584 21.83 7.34 -4.38
C LEU A 584 23.05 8.21 -4.07
N VAL A 585 24.02 8.27 -4.99
CA VAL A 585 25.22 9.11 -4.86
C VAL A 585 24.83 10.60 -4.83
N ALA A 586 23.93 11.02 -5.73
CA ALA A 586 23.43 12.39 -5.72
C ALA A 586 22.66 12.70 -4.42
N ALA A 587 21.85 11.76 -3.93
CA ALA A 587 21.11 11.93 -2.69
C ALA A 587 22.03 12.17 -1.48
N ASP A 588 23.11 11.40 -1.33
CA ASP A 588 24.11 11.62 -0.28
C ASP A 588 24.79 12.99 -0.40
N ARG A 589 25.28 13.32 -1.60
CA ARG A 589 25.97 14.58 -1.88
C ARG A 589 25.15 15.83 -1.54
N TYR A 590 23.84 15.78 -1.82
CA TYR A 590 22.92 16.88 -1.55
C TYR A 590 22.15 16.73 -0.22
N GLY A 591 22.56 15.78 0.64
CA GLY A 591 22.00 15.59 1.98
C GLY A 591 20.52 15.20 2.01
N GLN A 592 20.09 14.37 1.06
CA GLN A 592 18.70 13.91 0.90
C GLN A 592 18.52 12.49 1.47
N ASP A 593 18.36 12.39 2.79
CA ASP A 593 18.30 11.10 3.51
C ASP A 593 17.15 10.20 3.08
N ARG A 594 15.94 10.76 2.94
CA ARG A 594 14.77 10.00 2.51
C ARG A 594 14.91 9.49 1.06
N LEU A 595 15.45 10.30 0.15
CA LEU A 595 15.75 9.87 -1.22
C LEU A 595 16.79 8.74 -1.22
N ARG A 596 17.81 8.84 -0.37
CA ARG A 596 18.80 7.77 -0.17
C ARG A 596 18.12 6.48 0.28
N ASN A 597 17.25 6.51 1.30
CA ASN A 597 16.53 5.31 1.74
C ASN A 597 15.60 4.72 0.67
N LEU A 598 14.98 5.55 -0.16
CA LEU A 598 14.20 5.08 -1.31
C LEU A 598 15.11 4.35 -2.31
N CYS A 599 16.29 4.91 -2.62
CA CYS A 599 17.26 4.26 -3.49
C CYS A 599 17.74 2.92 -2.90
N GLU A 600 18.05 2.88 -1.60
CA GLU A 600 18.40 1.64 -0.89
C GLU A 600 17.30 0.58 -1.08
N MET A 601 16.03 0.94 -0.86
CA MET A 601 14.90 0.02 -1.07
C MET A 601 14.81 -0.47 -2.52
N TYR A 602 14.92 0.39 -3.53
CA TYR A 602 14.80 -0.03 -4.92
C TYR A 602 15.99 -0.89 -5.37
N ILE A 603 17.21 -0.56 -4.95
CA ILE A 603 18.42 -1.33 -5.25
C ILE A 603 18.28 -2.76 -4.68
N THR A 604 17.86 -2.90 -3.42
CA THR A 604 17.66 -4.24 -2.81
C THR A 604 16.63 -5.09 -3.55
N LYS A 605 15.67 -4.48 -4.26
CA LYS A 605 14.68 -5.18 -5.09
C LYS A 605 15.21 -5.55 -6.47
N GLY A 606 16.13 -4.77 -7.02
CA GLY A 606 16.73 -4.99 -8.35
C GLY A 606 17.87 -6.01 -8.37
N VAL A 607 18.49 -6.29 -7.22
CA VAL A 607 19.63 -7.21 -7.14
C VAL A 607 19.18 -8.68 -7.18
N ASP A 608 19.51 -9.38 -8.27
CA ASP A 608 19.37 -10.84 -8.37
C ASP A 608 20.66 -11.56 -7.96
N VAL A 609 20.59 -12.34 -6.88
CA VAL A 609 21.72 -13.12 -6.33
C VAL A 609 22.20 -14.21 -7.28
N THR A 610 21.34 -14.67 -8.18
CA THR A 610 21.68 -15.70 -9.18
C THR A 610 22.45 -15.12 -10.36
N ASP A 611 22.34 -13.82 -10.59
CA ASP A 611 23.10 -13.13 -11.61
C ASP A 611 24.56 -12.97 -11.17
N LYS A 612 25.47 -13.43 -12.03
CA LYS A 612 26.92 -13.37 -11.82
C LYS A 612 27.52 -12.05 -12.31
N HIS A 613 26.77 -11.24 -13.05
CA HIS A 613 27.21 -9.96 -13.58
C HIS A 613 27.00 -8.81 -12.59
N VAL A 614 26.18 -9.01 -11.56
CA VAL A 614 25.95 -8.01 -10.51
C VAL A 614 27.12 -8.01 -9.50
N ASP A 615 27.91 -6.94 -9.49
CA ASP A 615 29.01 -6.71 -8.53
C ASP A 615 28.47 -6.20 -7.17
N VAL A 616 27.93 -7.13 -6.37
CA VAL A 616 27.38 -6.83 -5.03
C VAL A 616 28.48 -6.31 -4.07
N ILE A 617 29.74 -6.68 -4.27
CA ILE A 617 30.85 -6.21 -3.42
C ILE A 617 31.22 -4.78 -3.79
N GLY A 618 31.22 -4.45 -5.08
CA GLY A 618 31.29 -3.08 -5.55
C GLY A 618 30.14 -2.24 -4.99
N LEU A 619 28.91 -2.76 -5.01
CA LEU A 619 27.74 -2.10 -4.43
C LEU A 619 27.88 -1.87 -2.92
N LEU A 620 28.37 -2.85 -2.16
CA LEU A 620 28.67 -2.69 -0.72
C LEU A 620 29.63 -1.53 -0.48
N HIS A 621 30.73 -1.48 -1.21
CA HIS A 621 31.72 -0.40 -1.09
C HIS A 621 31.11 0.96 -1.45
N THR A 622 30.35 1.04 -2.54
CA THR A 622 29.60 2.25 -2.90
C THR A 622 28.64 2.67 -1.79
N ALA A 623 27.85 1.74 -1.23
CA ALA A 623 26.92 2.03 -0.16
C ALA A 623 27.61 2.57 1.10
N GLN A 624 28.79 2.04 1.44
CA GLN A 624 29.60 2.51 2.57
C GLN A 624 30.20 3.91 2.31
N ILE A 625 30.65 4.18 1.08
CA ILE A 625 31.21 5.49 0.71
C ILE A 625 30.15 6.60 0.78
N TYR A 626 28.93 6.31 0.35
CA TYR A 626 27.84 7.29 0.23
C TYR A 626 26.77 7.16 1.33
N ASN A 627 27.19 6.75 2.53
CA ASN A 627 26.38 6.73 3.76
C ASN A 627 25.02 6.00 3.64
N ALA A 628 24.92 5.01 2.74
CA ALA A 628 23.76 4.14 2.58
C ALA A 628 23.90 2.91 3.49
N SER A 629 23.76 3.15 4.80
CA SER A 629 24.07 2.16 5.83
C SER A 629 23.16 0.94 5.81
N GLN A 630 21.87 1.08 5.47
CA GLN A 630 20.94 -0.04 5.44
C GLN A 630 21.22 -0.94 4.23
N LEU A 631 21.55 -0.36 3.08
CA LEU A 631 22.01 -1.09 1.89
C LEU A 631 23.36 -1.76 2.11
N ALA A 632 24.30 -1.11 2.79
CA ALA A 632 25.59 -1.71 3.13
C ALA A 632 25.38 -2.95 4.03
N GLN A 633 24.54 -2.82 5.07
CA GLN A 633 24.19 -3.93 5.95
C GLN A 633 23.48 -5.06 5.18
N TRP A 634 22.55 -4.72 4.29
CA TRP A 634 21.86 -5.67 3.45
C TRP A 634 22.82 -6.42 2.51
N CYS A 635 23.80 -5.73 1.93
CA CYS A 635 24.82 -6.37 1.07
C CYS A 635 25.69 -7.35 1.88
N LEU A 636 26.12 -6.97 3.08
CA LEU A 636 26.87 -7.86 3.99
C LEU A 636 26.07 -9.13 4.31
N ASP A 637 24.80 -8.99 4.65
CA ASP A 637 23.92 -10.12 4.95
C ASP A 637 23.69 -11.01 3.73
N LEU A 638 23.50 -10.41 2.55
CA LEU A 638 23.32 -11.13 1.31
C LEU A 638 24.55 -11.96 0.94
N ILE A 639 25.75 -11.38 1.04
CA ILE A 639 27.02 -12.06 0.79
C ILE A 639 27.20 -13.19 1.80
N SER A 640 26.92 -12.94 3.08
CA SER A 640 27.05 -13.92 4.16
C SER A 640 26.13 -15.12 3.96
N ARG A 641 24.85 -14.90 3.63
CA ARG A 641 23.86 -15.96 3.35
C ARG A 641 24.20 -16.81 2.13
N ASN A 642 24.96 -16.25 1.19
CA ASN A 642 25.34 -16.90 -0.05
C ASN A 642 26.86 -17.10 -0.15
N PHE A 643 27.54 -17.25 1.00
CA PHE A 643 29.00 -17.25 1.12
C PHE A 643 29.69 -18.18 0.11
N VAL A 644 29.20 -19.41 -0.03
CA VAL A 644 29.79 -20.41 -0.93
C VAL A 644 29.70 -19.99 -2.41
N ALA A 645 28.62 -19.29 -2.79
CA ALA A 645 28.46 -18.77 -4.15
C ALA A 645 29.36 -17.55 -4.39
N PHE A 646 29.39 -16.61 -3.45
CA PHE A 646 30.20 -15.39 -3.56
C PHE A 646 31.70 -15.66 -3.50
N ARG A 647 32.17 -16.60 -2.66
CA ARG A 647 33.60 -16.97 -2.55
C ARG A 647 34.22 -17.41 -3.89
N LYS A 648 33.40 -17.91 -4.82
CA LYS A 648 33.85 -18.35 -6.15
C LYS A 648 33.92 -17.22 -7.18
N ARG A 649 33.35 -16.04 -6.89
CA ARG A 649 33.31 -14.89 -7.79
C ARG A 649 34.64 -14.13 -7.77
N ALA A 650 34.98 -13.44 -8.85
CA ALA A 650 36.25 -12.74 -8.98
C ALA A 650 36.35 -11.55 -8.01
N GLU A 651 35.23 -10.83 -7.86
CA GLU A 651 35.08 -9.68 -6.97
C GLU A 651 35.23 -10.02 -5.48
N PHE A 652 35.13 -11.29 -5.06
CA PHE A 652 35.33 -11.68 -3.66
C PHE A 652 36.69 -11.28 -3.11
N LYS A 653 37.71 -11.19 -3.97
CA LYS A 653 39.05 -10.73 -3.59
C LYS A 653 39.08 -9.27 -3.14
N LYS A 654 38.08 -8.47 -3.51
CA LYS A 654 37.93 -7.06 -3.09
C LYS A 654 37.31 -6.93 -1.69
N LEU A 655 36.89 -8.04 -1.07
CA LEU A 655 36.32 -8.04 0.28
C LEU A 655 37.46 -8.20 1.29
N GLU A 656 37.79 -7.11 1.99
CA GLU A 656 38.92 -7.04 2.92
C GLU A 656 38.50 -6.44 4.28
N GLY A 657 39.40 -6.48 5.26
CA GLY A 657 39.23 -5.80 6.56
C GLY A 657 37.98 -6.25 7.34
N GLU A 658 37.24 -5.28 7.87
CA GLU A 658 36.04 -5.50 8.69
C GLU A 658 34.93 -6.21 7.90
N ASN A 659 34.79 -5.92 6.60
CA ASN A 659 33.79 -6.54 5.74
C ASN A 659 34.06 -8.05 5.58
N LEU A 660 35.32 -8.45 5.35
CA LEU A 660 35.70 -9.87 5.27
C LEU A 660 35.50 -10.58 6.60
N LYS A 661 35.87 -9.92 7.70
CA LYS A 661 35.65 -10.46 9.05
C LYS A 661 34.17 -10.70 9.31
N TYR A 662 33.32 -9.69 9.06
CA TYR A 662 31.87 -9.78 9.24
C TYR A 662 31.27 -10.94 8.43
N VAL A 663 31.60 -11.00 7.13
CA VAL A 663 31.05 -12.03 6.23
C VAL A 663 31.52 -13.44 6.62
N THR A 664 32.74 -13.57 7.13
CA THR A 664 33.28 -14.87 7.57
C THR A 664 32.67 -15.32 8.90
N GLU A 665 32.39 -14.39 9.82
CA GLU A 665 31.76 -14.65 11.11
C GLU A 665 30.26 -14.98 10.96
N ASN A 666 29.56 -14.30 10.04
CA ASN A 666 28.11 -14.45 9.82
C ASN A 666 27.75 -15.36 8.63
N ARG A 667 28.72 -16.11 8.09
CA ARG A 667 28.53 -16.94 6.90
C ARG A 667 27.45 -18.01 7.05
N TRP A 668 26.83 -18.32 5.92
CA TRP A 668 25.92 -19.45 5.77
C TRP A 668 26.46 -20.52 4.81
N PRO A 669 26.38 -21.82 5.17
CA PRO A 669 26.09 -22.34 6.51
C PRO A 669 27.17 -21.95 7.54
N PRO A 670 26.84 -21.89 8.85
CA PRO A 670 27.79 -21.54 9.90
C PRO A 670 28.92 -22.55 10.04
N VAL A 671 30.08 -22.11 10.53
CA VAL A 671 31.26 -22.99 10.72
C VAL A 671 30.94 -24.14 11.68
N SER A 672 30.19 -23.86 12.75
CA SER A 672 29.75 -24.88 13.73
C SER A 672 28.98 -26.02 13.08
N TYR A 673 28.05 -25.71 12.16
CA TYR A 673 27.31 -26.72 11.40
C TYR A 673 28.23 -27.55 10.51
N LEU A 674 29.22 -26.94 9.86
CA LEU A 674 30.16 -27.66 9.01
C LEU A 674 31.05 -28.60 9.82
N ASP A 675 31.51 -28.18 11.00
CA ASP A 675 32.29 -29.01 11.92
C ASP A 675 31.47 -30.22 12.43
N GLU A 676 30.19 -30.01 12.74
CA GLU A 676 29.26 -31.08 13.12
C GLU A 676 29.00 -32.05 11.95
N LEU A 677 28.81 -31.52 10.75
CA LEU A 677 28.60 -32.31 9.53
C LEU A 677 29.85 -33.13 9.19
N GLU A 678 31.06 -32.59 9.38
CA GLU A 678 32.31 -33.32 9.16
C GLU A 678 32.48 -34.46 10.17
N LYS A 679 32.19 -34.20 11.47
CA LYS A 679 32.17 -35.24 12.51
C LYS A 679 31.14 -36.33 12.20
N TYR A 680 29.96 -35.95 11.72
CA TYR A 680 28.92 -36.88 11.29
C TYR A 680 29.37 -37.77 10.13
N LYS A 681 29.89 -37.18 9.05
CA LYS A 681 30.38 -37.91 7.87
C LYS A 681 31.55 -38.84 8.21
N ALA A 682 32.45 -38.42 9.09
CA ALA A 682 33.54 -39.26 9.60
C ALA A 682 33.01 -40.48 10.39
N GLN A 683 31.94 -40.32 11.18
CA GLN A 683 31.28 -41.43 11.87
C GLN A 683 30.53 -42.37 10.92
N CYS A 684 30.03 -41.87 9.79
CA CYS A 684 29.33 -42.65 8.76
C CYS A 684 30.26 -43.29 7.71
N GLY A 685 31.57 -43.00 7.74
CA GLY A 685 32.56 -43.62 6.83
C GLY A 685 32.62 -43.02 5.42
N GLU A 686 32.06 -41.82 5.20
CA GLU A 686 32.13 -41.12 3.91
C GLU A 686 33.41 -40.26 3.83
N LYS A 687 34.16 -40.36 2.72
CA LYS A 687 35.35 -39.52 2.50
C LYS A 687 34.93 -38.08 2.18
N VAL A 688 35.43 -37.13 2.98
CA VAL A 688 35.21 -35.69 2.81
C VAL A 688 36.13 -35.16 1.70
N ASN A 689 35.55 -34.66 0.60
CA ASN A 689 36.25 -33.78 -0.31
C ASN A 689 36.20 -32.36 0.27
N ARG A 690 37.35 -31.81 0.66
CA ARG A 690 37.48 -30.40 1.07
C ARG A 690 37.24 -29.51 -0.16
N VAL A 691 36.33 -28.54 -0.05
CA VAL A 691 36.05 -27.48 -1.04
C VAL A 691 36.40 -26.11 -0.47
#